data_AF-A0A854NLY4-F1
#
_entry.id   AF-A0A854NLY4-F1
#
_cell.length_a   1.000
_cell.length_b   1.000
_cell.length_c   1.000
_cell.angle_alpha   90.00
_cell.angle_beta   90.00
_cell.angle_gamma   90.00
#
_symmetry.space_group_name_H-M   'P 1'
#
loop_
_entity.id
_entity.type
_entity.pdbx_description
1 polymer ?
#
loop_
_entity_poly.entity_id
_entity_poly.type
_entity_poly.pdbx_seq_one_letter_code
_entity_poly.pdbx_strand_id
1 'polypeptide(L)'
;MSEVYEATDVLLGRKVAVKMLRADLARDVNFRERFRREAQNSGKLNHPAIVAVYDTGETPRAGLNTPYIVMELVNGRTLRDIVREDGPLTPSQAAHTLIPVCHALQVSHDAGIIHRDIKPANVMITNTGAVKIMDFGIARALDDATSAMTQTSAVIGTAQYLSPEQARGKLADARSDVYALGCVLYETLTGKPPFEGETPFAVAYQHVQEDPVKPSEYIADLSPTAAINVDAVVLTAMAKHPGDRYQTAQEMCADLERLGRNAVTDAARHYVTPTSFATQDPASTTVVPVTQVTELDHAEAGAGIGAGVVPAGAVAGSAAVAGSGGAHAAPRSSNRGLRILAAILAVLVLAVGAGFAIDYFGGGPFSQRSTVTIPKLQNSTQQDAVNQLEKLGLQVNVIEEPNPDIPRGKVIRTNPTDGSNVQRNSTVRLTISSGKEITEVPDLSGKNTADAVKILEAAGLLLDPTVREDSSDTVPKGEIIEVSPAAGSQVSRGSKVSITVSTGVETVRVPVITGMKWDQAEGNLTSLGFKPEVVRVDSVEPAGTVVAVPDEGAEVPKGSSVTVQISNGAMFTVPEITRQTIDDAVRILHDAGWKGNASRLIQAAKVPTVAVTDQNLIASQLPTPGTALRKDAPIEIRLYEFNLAALVPPAQH
;
A
#
# COMPACT_ATOMS: atom_id res chain seq x y z
N MET A 1 19.17 12.75 -21.71
CA MET A 1 20.22 13.63 -21.15
C MET A 1 21.37 13.83 -22.14
N SER A 2 21.84 12.76 -22.78
CA SER A 2 23.06 12.76 -23.59
C SER A 2 22.77 12.41 -25.07
N GLU A 3 23.74 12.68 -25.93
CA GLU A 3 23.84 12.16 -27.30
C GLU A 3 24.87 11.03 -27.29
N VAL A 4 24.71 9.99 -28.13
CA VAL A 4 25.70 8.90 -28.27
C VAL A 4 26.13 8.81 -29.73
N TYR A 5 27.44 8.74 -29.95
CA TYR A 5 28.07 8.69 -31.27
C TYR A 5 28.93 7.43 -31.41
N GLU A 6 28.95 6.83 -32.60
CA GLU A 6 30.04 5.92 -32.97
C GLU A 6 31.30 6.74 -33.26
N ALA A 7 32.45 6.33 -32.72
CA ALA A 7 33.75 6.92 -33.02
C ALA A 7 34.84 5.84 -33.17
N THR A 8 36.01 6.26 -33.65
CA THR A 8 37.22 5.42 -33.68
C THR A 8 38.26 6.01 -32.72
N ASP A 9 38.73 5.17 -31.80
CA ASP A 9 39.89 5.42 -30.95
C ASP A 9 41.14 5.38 -31.84
N VAL A 10 41.68 6.55 -32.16
CA VAL A 10 42.82 6.70 -33.10
C VAL A 10 44.16 6.23 -32.53
N LEU A 11 44.25 5.95 -31.23
CA LEU A 11 45.46 5.42 -30.59
C LEU A 11 45.47 3.89 -30.58
N LEU A 12 44.31 3.27 -30.32
CA LEU A 12 44.18 1.81 -30.23
C LEU A 12 43.52 1.17 -31.47
N GLY A 13 43.12 1.96 -32.46
CA GLY A 13 42.55 1.48 -33.74
C GLY A 13 41.17 0.83 -33.63
N ARG A 14 40.49 0.97 -32.49
CA ARG A 14 39.23 0.29 -32.17
C ARG A 14 38.03 1.22 -32.34
N LYS A 15 36.86 0.66 -32.68
CA LYS A 15 35.59 1.38 -32.58
C LYS A 15 35.13 1.51 -31.12
N VAL A 16 34.55 2.64 -30.77
CA VAL A 16 34.04 2.97 -29.43
C VAL A 16 32.73 3.75 -29.53
N ALA A 17 31.90 3.68 -28.50
CA ALA A 17 30.78 4.59 -28.33
C ALA A 17 31.26 5.81 -27.52
N VAL A 18 30.83 7.01 -27.92
CA VAL A 18 31.12 8.26 -27.20
C VAL A 18 29.81 8.91 -26.78
N LYS A 19 29.52 8.86 -25.48
CA LYS A 19 28.37 9.52 -24.86
C LYS A 19 28.78 10.95 -24.54
N MET A 20 28.02 11.94 -25.01
CA MET A 20 28.26 13.37 -24.78
C MET A 20 27.06 14.00 -24.07
N LEU A 21 27.30 14.81 -23.03
CA LEU A 21 26.22 15.61 -22.43
C LEU A 21 25.69 16.62 -23.46
N ARG A 22 24.37 16.74 -23.63
CA ARG A 22 23.80 17.70 -24.59
C ARG A 22 24.22 19.14 -24.29
N ALA A 23 24.42 19.94 -25.33
CA ALA A 23 24.97 21.30 -25.22
C ALA A 23 24.08 22.32 -24.47
N ASP A 24 22.77 22.05 -24.37
CA ASP A 24 21.83 22.82 -23.54
C ASP A 24 22.02 22.52 -22.05
N LEU A 25 22.17 21.25 -21.69
CA LEU A 25 22.40 20.80 -20.31
C LEU A 25 23.85 21.01 -19.83
N ALA A 26 24.83 21.06 -20.73
CA ALA A 26 26.24 21.26 -20.41
C ALA A 26 26.57 22.63 -19.77
N ARG A 27 25.61 23.55 -19.69
CA ARG A 27 25.71 24.82 -18.95
C ARG A 27 25.47 24.67 -17.45
N ASP A 28 24.72 23.65 -17.03
CA ASP A 28 24.37 23.42 -15.64
C ASP A 28 25.41 22.53 -14.95
N VAL A 29 25.94 23.04 -13.82
CA VAL A 29 26.91 22.33 -12.98
C VAL A 29 26.32 21.01 -12.46
N ASN A 30 25.02 20.97 -12.15
CA ASN A 30 24.36 19.76 -11.64
C ASN A 30 24.36 18.63 -12.67
N PHE A 31 24.03 18.93 -13.94
CA PHE A 31 24.07 17.94 -15.01
C PHE A 31 25.49 17.48 -15.33
N ARG A 32 26.49 18.39 -15.28
CA ARG A 32 27.91 18.01 -15.43
C ARG A 32 28.39 17.09 -14.30
N GLU A 33 28.05 17.38 -13.05
CA GLU A 33 28.46 16.56 -11.90
C GLU A 33 27.75 15.20 -11.85
N ARG A 34 26.46 15.13 -12.20
CA ARG A 34 25.74 13.85 -12.40
C ARG A 34 26.46 12.98 -13.43
N PHE A 35 26.73 13.55 -14.61
CA PHE A 35 27.38 12.86 -15.74
C PHE A 35 28.82 12.40 -15.42
N ARG A 36 29.61 13.22 -14.70
CA ARG A 36 30.94 12.81 -14.20
C ARG A 36 30.87 11.64 -13.24
N ARG A 37 29.94 11.66 -12.28
CA ARG A 37 29.79 10.60 -11.28
C ARG A 37 29.26 9.29 -11.88
N GLU A 38 28.36 9.37 -12.86
CA GLU A 38 27.88 8.23 -13.66
C GLU A 38 29.05 7.46 -14.31
N ALA A 39 29.99 8.21 -14.91
CA ALA A 39 31.22 7.65 -15.46
C ALA A 39 32.14 7.05 -14.38
N GLN A 40 32.32 7.74 -13.25
CA GLN A 40 33.14 7.27 -12.13
C GLN A 40 32.59 6.02 -11.44
N ASN A 41 31.28 5.78 -11.47
CA ASN A 41 30.69 4.55 -10.97
C ASN A 41 30.83 3.43 -11.99
N SER A 42 30.46 3.67 -13.24
CA SER A 42 30.58 2.69 -14.33
C SER A 42 32.03 2.20 -14.50
N GLY A 43 33.02 3.10 -14.43
CA GLY A 43 34.45 2.78 -14.53
C GLY A 43 35.07 2.03 -13.34
N LYS A 44 34.32 1.76 -12.26
CA LYS A 44 34.74 0.85 -11.17
C LYS A 44 34.32 -0.61 -11.43
N LEU A 45 33.38 -0.83 -12.35
CA LEU A 45 32.77 -2.13 -12.57
C LEU A 45 33.46 -2.84 -13.75
N ASN A 46 33.84 -4.09 -13.53
CA ASN A 46 34.42 -4.96 -14.56
C ASN A 46 33.65 -6.29 -14.55
N HIS A 47 32.73 -6.45 -15.49
CA HIS A 47 31.89 -7.64 -15.62
C HIS A 47 31.50 -7.83 -17.10
N PRO A 48 31.47 -9.07 -17.66
CA PRO A 48 31.17 -9.27 -19.07
C PRO A 48 29.85 -8.68 -19.55
N ALA A 49 28.82 -8.69 -18.69
CA ALA A 49 27.49 -8.14 -19.00
C ALA A 49 27.31 -6.65 -18.62
N ILE A 50 28.39 -5.92 -18.35
CA ILE A 50 28.39 -4.46 -18.17
C ILE A 50 29.12 -3.83 -19.38
N VAL A 51 28.64 -2.67 -19.85
CA VAL A 51 29.34 -1.87 -20.86
C VAL A 51 30.56 -1.21 -20.24
N ALA A 52 31.75 -1.58 -20.72
CA ALA A 52 33.00 -1.06 -20.18
C ALA A 52 33.18 0.43 -20.51
N VAL A 53 33.46 1.26 -19.51
CA VAL A 53 33.95 2.63 -19.70
C VAL A 53 35.47 2.60 -19.86
N TYR A 54 35.98 3.26 -20.89
CA TYR A 54 37.41 3.30 -21.22
C TYR A 54 38.08 4.61 -20.82
N ASP A 55 37.41 5.75 -20.99
CA ASP A 55 37.97 7.07 -20.70
C ASP A 55 36.87 8.13 -20.50
N THR A 56 37.23 9.29 -19.95
CA THR A 56 36.34 10.44 -19.74
C THR A 56 37.07 11.75 -20.01
N GLY A 57 36.44 12.69 -20.71
CA GLY A 57 37.06 13.97 -21.02
C GLY A 57 36.08 15.14 -21.14
N GLU A 58 36.60 16.30 -21.49
CA GLU A 58 35.80 17.46 -21.91
C GLU A 58 36.29 17.95 -23.27
N THR A 59 35.39 18.44 -24.11
CA THR A 59 35.72 19.03 -25.42
C THR A 59 34.98 20.36 -25.63
N PRO A 60 35.61 21.39 -26.22
CA PRO A 60 34.92 22.64 -26.55
C PRO A 60 33.88 22.44 -27.66
N ARG A 61 32.60 22.61 -27.34
CA ARG A 61 31.48 22.57 -28.31
C ARG A 61 30.59 23.80 -28.07
N ALA A 62 30.34 24.58 -29.13
CA ALA A 62 29.58 25.84 -29.07
C ALA A 62 30.05 26.84 -27.98
N GLY A 63 31.37 26.90 -27.72
CA GLY A 63 31.97 27.80 -26.72
C GLY A 63 31.90 27.31 -25.26
N LEU A 64 31.49 26.07 -25.03
CA LEU A 64 31.36 25.44 -23.70
C LEU A 64 32.17 24.14 -23.64
N ASN A 65 32.73 23.82 -22.47
CA ASN A 65 33.31 22.51 -22.22
C ASN A 65 32.18 21.48 -22.04
N THR A 66 31.92 20.69 -23.08
CA THR A 66 31.00 19.55 -23.02
C THR A 66 31.73 18.31 -22.51
N PRO A 67 31.33 17.70 -21.38
CA PRO A 67 31.91 16.44 -20.94
C PRO A 67 31.45 15.27 -21.81
N TYR A 68 32.31 14.28 -21.97
CA TYR A 68 32.04 13.03 -22.68
C TYR A 68 32.63 11.81 -21.97
N ILE A 69 32.07 10.64 -22.26
CA ILE A 69 32.48 9.32 -21.78
C ILE A 69 32.76 8.45 -23.01
N VAL A 70 33.92 7.80 -23.05
CA VAL A 70 34.28 6.81 -24.07
C VAL A 70 34.04 5.43 -23.50
N MET A 71 33.27 4.60 -24.22
CA MET A 71 32.81 3.30 -23.74
C MET A 71 32.75 2.24 -24.86
N GLU A 72 32.53 1.00 -24.47
CA GLU A 72 32.37 -0.14 -25.38
C GLU A 72 31.24 0.08 -26.40
N LEU A 73 31.54 -0.14 -27.68
CA LEU A 73 30.53 -0.09 -28.75
C LEU A 73 29.79 -1.42 -28.81
N VAL A 74 28.63 -1.48 -28.16
CA VAL A 74 27.74 -2.65 -28.20
C VAL A 74 27.03 -2.73 -29.56
N ASN A 75 27.31 -3.79 -30.32
CA ASN A 75 26.67 -4.06 -31.61
C ASN A 75 25.49 -5.02 -31.40
N GLY A 76 24.27 -4.49 -31.36
CA GLY A 76 23.05 -5.22 -31.02
C GLY A 76 21.79 -4.35 -31.00
N ARG A 77 20.69 -4.86 -30.46
CA ARG A 77 19.41 -4.15 -30.23
C ARG A 77 19.16 -3.98 -28.73
N THR A 78 18.36 -2.99 -28.33
CA THR A 78 17.89 -2.92 -26.93
C THR A 78 16.79 -3.95 -26.69
N LEU A 79 16.64 -4.41 -25.45
CA LEU A 79 15.57 -5.32 -25.05
C LEU A 79 14.18 -4.70 -25.28
N ARG A 80 14.07 -3.36 -25.19
CA ARG A 80 12.87 -2.61 -25.57
C ARG A 80 12.51 -2.79 -27.04
N ASP A 81 13.48 -2.66 -27.94
CA ASP A 81 13.24 -2.75 -29.38
C ASP A 81 12.89 -4.20 -29.76
N ILE A 82 13.55 -5.18 -29.14
CA ILE A 82 13.25 -6.61 -29.30
C ILE A 82 11.80 -6.92 -28.89
N VAL A 83 11.38 -6.57 -27.67
CA VAL A 83 10.01 -6.85 -27.20
C VAL A 83 8.95 -6.13 -28.05
N ARG A 84 9.27 -4.94 -28.56
CA ARG A 84 8.36 -4.13 -29.38
C ARG A 84 8.22 -4.60 -30.84
N GLU A 85 9.29 -5.14 -31.42
CA GLU A 85 9.34 -5.50 -32.86
C GLU A 85 9.19 -7.01 -33.08
N ASP A 86 9.73 -7.84 -32.18
CA ASP A 86 9.72 -9.30 -32.27
C ASP A 86 8.59 -9.92 -31.41
N GLY A 87 8.10 -9.18 -30.40
CA GLY A 87 7.05 -9.59 -29.47
C GLY A 87 7.56 -10.10 -28.11
N PRO A 88 6.65 -10.57 -27.23
CA PRO A 88 7.01 -11.12 -25.93
C PRO A 88 7.87 -12.39 -26.05
N LEU A 89 8.82 -12.54 -25.13
CA LEU A 89 9.70 -13.68 -24.99
C LEU A 89 9.03 -14.79 -24.18
N THR A 90 9.29 -16.06 -24.53
CA THR A 90 8.86 -17.17 -23.68
C THR A 90 9.54 -17.10 -22.29
N PRO A 91 8.95 -17.68 -21.22
CA PRO A 91 9.54 -17.67 -19.89
C PRO A 91 10.99 -18.16 -19.83
N SER A 92 11.35 -19.15 -20.66
CA SER A 92 12.74 -19.61 -20.74
C SER A 92 13.67 -18.58 -21.40
N GLN A 93 13.25 -17.93 -22.50
CA GLN A 93 14.05 -16.89 -23.17
C GLN A 93 14.22 -15.64 -22.29
N ALA A 94 13.15 -15.19 -21.63
CA ALA A 94 13.19 -14.06 -20.69
C ALA A 94 14.17 -14.35 -19.53
N ALA A 95 14.10 -15.54 -18.93
CA ALA A 95 15.02 -15.95 -17.88
C ALA A 95 16.49 -15.98 -18.35
N HIS A 96 16.80 -16.63 -19.49
CA HIS A 96 18.16 -16.65 -20.04
C HIS A 96 18.69 -15.25 -20.41
N THR A 97 17.81 -14.32 -20.77
CA THR A 97 18.16 -12.92 -21.05
C THR A 97 18.48 -12.13 -19.77
N LEU A 98 17.79 -12.40 -18.66
CA LEU A 98 17.90 -11.62 -17.43
C LEU A 98 18.84 -12.21 -16.36
N ILE A 99 19.24 -13.49 -16.46
CA ILE A 99 20.30 -14.08 -15.62
C ILE A 99 21.63 -13.27 -15.67
N PRO A 100 22.17 -12.89 -16.85
CA PRO A 100 23.34 -12.01 -16.93
C PRO A 100 23.11 -10.62 -16.32
N VAL A 101 21.87 -10.13 -16.32
CA VAL A 101 21.48 -8.85 -15.73
C VAL A 101 21.52 -8.93 -14.20
N CYS A 102 21.01 -10.02 -13.61
CA CYS A 102 21.13 -10.28 -12.18
C CYS A 102 22.60 -10.34 -11.71
N HIS A 103 23.48 -11.07 -12.41
CA HIS A 103 24.89 -11.14 -12.03
C HIS A 103 25.60 -9.77 -12.13
N ALA A 104 25.30 -8.99 -13.17
CA ALA A 104 25.83 -7.64 -13.32
C ALA A 104 25.34 -6.67 -12.23
N LEU A 105 24.06 -6.78 -11.84
CA LEU A 105 23.51 -6.04 -10.71
C LEU A 105 24.17 -6.46 -9.39
N GLN A 106 24.36 -7.75 -9.14
CA GLN A 106 25.01 -8.23 -7.91
C GLN A 106 26.44 -7.66 -7.77
N VAL A 107 27.25 -7.75 -8.83
CA VAL A 107 28.62 -7.17 -8.83
C VAL A 107 28.60 -5.66 -8.60
N SER A 108 27.57 -4.96 -9.07
CA SER A 108 27.37 -3.53 -8.79
C SER A 108 26.98 -3.27 -7.33
N HIS A 109 26.06 -4.07 -6.77
CA HIS A 109 25.58 -3.97 -5.39
C HIS A 109 26.70 -4.28 -4.39
N ASP A 110 27.51 -5.31 -4.65
CA ASP A 110 28.70 -5.67 -3.87
C ASP A 110 29.76 -4.54 -3.87
N ALA A 111 29.84 -3.78 -4.97
CA ALA A 111 30.67 -2.57 -5.09
C ALA A 111 30.03 -1.31 -4.47
N GLY A 112 28.85 -1.41 -3.85
CA GLY A 112 28.09 -0.30 -3.26
C GLY A 112 27.43 0.64 -4.28
N ILE A 113 27.23 0.19 -5.51
CA ILE A 113 26.65 0.96 -6.62
C ILE A 113 25.27 0.41 -6.97
N ILE A 114 24.25 1.25 -6.79
CA ILE A 114 22.85 0.97 -7.17
C ILE A 114 22.58 1.60 -8.54
N HIS A 115 21.93 0.88 -9.46
CA HIS A 115 21.74 1.28 -10.85
C HIS A 115 20.58 2.28 -11.03
N ARG A 116 19.50 2.18 -10.25
CA ARG A 116 18.36 3.12 -10.11
C ARG A 116 17.49 3.37 -11.35
N ASP A 117 17.94 2.97 -12.53
CA ASP A 117 17.33 3.21 -13.85
C ASP A 117 17.34 1.94 -14.70
N ILE A 118 17.05 0.78 -14.10
CA ILE A 118 16.89 -0.50 -14.81
C ILE A 118 15.58 -0.46 -15.61
N LYS A 119 15.68 -0.72 -16.92
CA LYS A 119 14.58 -0.72 -17.89
C LYS A 119 15.02 -1.40 -19.20
N PRO A 120 14.11 -1.83 -20.09
CA PRO A 120 14.49 -2.57 -21.30
C PRO A 120 15.33 -1.74 -22.29
N ALA A 121 15.29 -0.39 -22.21
CA ALA A 121 16.14 0.48 -23.02
C ALA A 121 17.62 0.51 -22.58
N ASN A 122 17.92 0.16 -21.33
CA ASN A 122 19.28 0.13 -20.77
C ASN A 122 19.91 -1.28 -20.82
N VAL A 123 19.18 -2.29 -21.32
CA VAL A 123 19.68 -3.65 -21.56
C VAL A 123 19.78 -3.86 -23.07
N MET A 124 20.95 -4.23 -23.57
CA MET A 124 21.18 -4.63 -24.97
C MET A 124 21.50 -6.11 -25.09
N ILE A 125 21.10 -6.70 -26.22
CA ILE A 125 21.52 -8.03 -26.64
C ILE A 125 22.36 -7.88 -27.91
N THR A 126 23.60 -8.35 -27.88
CA THR A 126 24.51 -8.30 -29.03
C THR A 126 24.13 -9.30 -30.11
N ASN A 127 24.69 -9.12 -31.31
CA ASN A 127 24.56 -10.07 -32.42
C ASN A 127 25.12 -11.49 -32.12
N THR A 128 25.81 -11.68 -30.98
CA THR A 128 26.30 -12.99 -30.49
C THR A 128 25.45 -13.56 -29.35
N GLY A 129 24.34 -12.90 -28.98
CA GLY A 129 23.48 -13.28 -27.85
C GLY A 129 24.00 -12.86 -26.48
N ALA A 130 25.14 -12.18 -26.39
CA ALA A 130 25.66 -11.68 -25.12
C ALA A 130 24.87 -10.43 -24.67
N VAL A 131 24.49 -10.41 -23.39
CA VAL A 131 23.71 -9.31 -22.80
C VAL A 131 24.65 -8.24 -22.24
N LYS A 132 24.27 -6.97 -22.36
CA LYS A 132 25.02 -5.80 -21.89
C LYS A 132 24.11 -4.78 -21.22
N ILE A 133 24.38 -4.46 -19.96
CA ILE A 133 23.76 -3.32 -19.25
C ILE A 133 24.55 -2.03 -19.55
N MET A 134 23.82 -0.99 -19.95
CA MET A 134 24.28 0.39 -20.12
C MET A 134 23.85 1.27 -18.93
N ASP A 135 24.46 2.45 -18.81
CA ASP A 135 23.91 3.56 -18.01
C ASP A 135 23.66 3.22 -16.51
N PHE A 136 24.70 2.73 -15.81
CA PHE A 136 24.71 2.54 -14.35
C PHE A 136 24.51 3.88 -13.62
N GLY A 137 23.25 4.25 -13.46
CA GLY A 137 22.81 5.63 -13.38
C GLY A 137 22.73 6.17 -11.97
N ILE A 138 23.39 7.30 -11.73
CA ILE A 138 23.13 8.13 -10.54
C ILE A 138 21.91 9.03 -10.83
N ALA A 139 20.85 8.40 -11.34
CA ALA A 139 19.54 8.99 -11.50
C ALA A 139 18.93 9.20 -10.11
N ARG A 140 18.24 10.33 -9.93
CA ARG A 140 17.65 10.76 -8.66
C ARG A 140 18.63 10.79 -7.47
N ALA A 141 19.35 11.91 -7.36
CA ALA A 141 19.48 12.54 -6.04
C ALA A 141 18.08 12.96 -5.53
N LEU A 142 17.93 13.19 -4.23
CA LEU A 142 16.61 13.38 -3.58
C LEU A 142 15.79 14.52 -4.21
N ASP A 143 16.43 15.58 -4.69
CA ASP A 143 15.80 16.74 -5.35
C ASP A 143 15.10 16.38 -6.67
N ASP A 144 15.52 15.29 -7.33
CA ASP A 144 15.12 14.98 -8.70
C ASP A 144 13.82 14.19 -8.79
N ALA A 145 13.33 13.63 -7.67
CA ALA A 145 12.01 13.01 -7.63
C ALA A 145 10.91 14.06 -7.86
N THR A 146 11.00 15.20 -7.17
CA THR A 146 10.09 16.34 -7.34
C THR A 146 10.39 17.11 -8.63
N SER A 147 11.65 17.38 -8.98
CA SER A 147 11.98 18.12 -10.19
C SER A 147 11.61 17.39 -11.49
N ALA A 148 11.83 16.06 -11.60
CA ALA A 148 11.47 15.32 -12.81
C ALA A 148 9.94 15.16 -12.99
N MET A 149 9.16 15.23 -11.91
CA MET A 149 7.69 15.17 -11.96
C MET A 149 7.04 16.53 -12.26
N THR A 150 7.79 17.64 -12.17
CA THR A 150 7.34 19.01 -12.52
C THR A 150 7.78 19.46 -13.92
N GLN A 151 8.55 18.65 -14.64
CA GLN A 151 8.99 18.90 -16.03
C GLN A 151 8.14 18.08 -17.02
N THR A 152 6.92 18.55 -17.27
CA THR A 152 5.84 17.85 -18.00
C THR A 152 6.22 17.34 -19.41
N SER A 153 7.25 17.92 -20.04
CA SER A 153 7.53 17.75 -21.47
C SER A 153 8.55 16.65 -21.82
N ALA A 154 9.16 15.96 -20.84
CA ALA A 154 10.36 15.15 -21.09
C ALA A 154 10.42 13.77 -20.39
N VAL A 155 9.53 13.44 -19.46
CA VAL A 155 9.69 12.30 -18.54
C VAL A 155 8.51 11.31 -18.59
N ILE A 156 7.89 11.14 -19.76
CA ILE A 156 6.72 10.23 -19.92
C ILE A 156 7.12 8.75 -19.76
N GLY A 157 8.23 8.31 -20.37
CA GLY A 157 8.62 6.90 -20.41
C GLY A 157 9.57 6.40 -19.31
N THR A 158 9.78 7.15 -18.22
CA THR A 158 10.68 6.72 -17.11
C THR A 158 9.92 6.23 -15.87
N ALA A 159 8.61 6.50 -15.76
CA ALA A 159 7.83 6.13 -14.59
C ALA A 159 7.57 4.63 -14.46
N GLN A 160 7.49 3.91 -15.59
CA GLN A 160 7.05 2.49 -15.73
C GLN A 160 7.96 1.44 -15.06
N TYR A 161 9.11 1.87 -14.53
CA TYR A 161 10.09 1.01 -13.88
C TYR A 161 10.54 1.56 -12.51
N LEU A 162 9.86 2.60 -11.99
CA LEU A 162 10.19 3.18 -10.68
C LEU A 162 9.81 2.23 -9.56
N SER A 163 10.72 1.99 -8.62
CA SER A 163 10.37 1.32 -7.37
C SER A 163 9.42 2.16 -6.50
N PRO A 164 8.58 1.55 -5.65
CA PRO A 164 7.64 2.25 -4.77
C PRO A 164 8.34 3.26 -3.86
N GLU A 165 9.56 2.97 -3.42
CA GLU A 165 10.40 3.87 -2.64
C GLU A 165 10.91 5.07 -3.46
N GLN A 166 11.35 4.89 -4.71
CA GLN A 166 11.73 5.99 -5.61
C GLN A 166 10.55 6.88 -6.02
N ALA A 167 9.36 6.30 -6.16
CA ALA A 167 8.12 7.03 -6.39
C ALA A 167 7.69 7.85 -5.16
N ARG A 168 7.88 7.30 -3.95
CA ARG A 168 7.70 8.01 -2.66
C ARG A 168 8.85 8.97 -2.30
N GLY A 169 9.86 9.15 -3.15
CA GLY A 169 11.01 10.02 -2.90
C GLY A 169 11.96 9.56 -1.79
N LYS A 170 11.88 8.29 -1.37
CA LYS A 170 12.80 7.66 -0.41
C LYS A 170 14.11 7.27 -1.10
N LEU A 171 15.13 6.96 -0.30
CA LEU A 171 16.40 6.42 -0.80
C LEU A 171 16.18 5.04 -1.44
N ALA A 172 16.77 4.84 -2.62
CA ALA A 172 16.80 3.56 -3.31
C ALA A 172 17.99 2.70 -2.84
N ASP A 173 17.75 1.39 -2.69
CA ASP A 173 18.77 0.39 -2.36
C ASP A 173 18.82 -0.74 -3.42
N ALA A 174 19.60 -1.80 -3.20
CA ALA A 174 19.74 -2.93 -4.12
C ALA A 174 18.39 -3.54 -4.54
N ARG A 175 17.41 -3.54 -3.65
CA ARG A 175 16.07 -4.13 -3.85
C ARG A 175 15.17 -3.21 -4.68
N SER A 176 15.55 -1.94 -4.87
CA SER A 176 14.94 -1.06 -5.86
C SER A 176 15.30 -1.47 -7.29
N ASP A 177 16.54 -1.93 -7.51
CA ASP A 177 16.96 -2.49 -8.80
C ASP A 177 16.30 -3.86 -9.06
N VAL A 178 16.16 -4.70 -8.02
CA VAL A 178 15.38 -5.97 -8.09
C VAL A 178 13.93 -5.70 -8.52
N TYR A 179 13.27 -4.69 -7.92
CA TYR A 179 11.92 -4.30 -8.30
C TYR A 179 11.84 -3.86 -9.77
N ALA A 180 12.75 -2.99 -10.20
CA ALA A 180 12.81 -2.52 -11.58
C ALA A 180 13.10 -3.67 -12.57
N LEU A 181 13.94 -4.64 -12.18
CA LEU A 181 14.15 -5.87 -12.95
C LEU A 181 12.90 -6.78 -12.98
N GLY A 182 12.09 -6.78 -11.92
CA GLY A 182 10.75 -7.39 -11.92
C GLY A 182 9.83 -6.76 -12.97
N CYS A 183 9.82 -5.43 -13.08
CA CYS A 183 9.09 -4.72 -14.14
C CYS A 183 9.62 -5.03 -15.56
N VAL A 184 10.95 -5.17 -15.72
CA VAL A 184 11.56 -5.61 -16.99
C VAL A 184 11.15 -7.03 -17.34
N LEU A 185 11.20 -7.96 -16.38
CA LEU A 185 10.78 -9.35 -16.56
C LEU A 185 9.31 -9.40 -16.98
N TYR A 186 8.42 -8.68 -16.28
CA TYR A 186 7.01 -8.53 -16.63
C TYR A 186 6.82 -8.09 -18.09
N GLU A 187 7.50 -7.02 -18.53
CA GLU A 187 7.38 -6.52 -19.90
C GLU A 187 7.91 -7.51 -20.94
N THR A 188 9.05 -8.16 -20.67
CA THR A 188 9.58 -9.19 -21.59
C THR A 188 8.64 -10.39 -21.76
N LEU A 189 7.86 -10.72 -20.74
CA LEU A 189 6.94 -11.87 -20.77
C LEU A 189 5.57 -11.53 -21.39
N THR A 190 5.08 -10.30 -21.20
CA THR A 190 3.70 -9.91 -21.53
C THR A 190 3.59 -8.92 -22.70
N GLY A 191 4.71 -8.36 -23.15
CA GLY A 191 4.77 -7.36 -24.24
C GLY A 191 4.39 -5.94 -23.82
N LYS A 192 4.15 -5.69 -22.53
CA LYS A 192 3.71 -4.40 -21.97
C LYS A 192 4.21 -4.23 -20.53
N PRO A 193 4.48 -3.00 -20.05
CA PRO A 193 4.87 -2.77 -18.67
C PRO A 193 3.74 -3.13 -17.68
N PRO A 194 4.06 -3.32 -16.39
CA PRO A 194 3.08 -3.69 -15.37
C PRO A 194 2.04 -2.60 -15.06
N PHE A 195 2.37 -1.33 -15.31
CA PHE A 195 1.51 -0.19 -15.04
C PHE A 195 1.55 0.81 -16.20
N GLU A 196 0.38 1.31 -16.58
CA GLU A 196 0.19 2.25 -17.69
C GLU A 196 -0.83 3.32 -17.31
N GLY A 197 -0.55 4.57 -17.68
CA GLY A 197 -1.44 5.70 -17.40
C GLY A 197 -1.01 6.95 -18.15
N GLU A 198 -1.95 7.88 -18.35
CA GLU A 198 -1.74 9.09 -19.17
C GLU A 198 -0.66 10.04 -18.64
N THR A 199 -0.27 9.91 -17.37
CA THR A 199 0.74 10.76 -16.74
C THR A 199 1.77 9.95 -15.94
N PRO A 200 3.03 10.43 -15.84
CA PRO A 200 4.04 9.84 -14.95
C PRO A 200 3.61 9.76 -13.48
N PHE A 201 2.73 10.67 -13.04
CA PHE A 201 2.19 10.66 -11.69
C PHE A 201 1.24 9.48 -11.47
N ALA A 202 0.36 9.19 -12.44
CA ALA A 202 -0.54 8.04 -12.38
C ALA A 202 0.26 6.74 -12.28
N VAL A 203 1.19 6.49 -13.22
CA VAL A 203 2.04 5.29 -13.21
C VAL A 203 2.83 5.16 -11.88
N ALA A 204 3.41 6.26 -11.38
CA ALA A 204 4.09 6.26 -10.08
C ALA A 204 3.16 5.96 -8.88
N TYR A 205 1.89 6.37 -8.94
CA TYR A 205 0.88 6.02 -7.93
C TYR A 205 0.54 4.52 -7.98
N GLN A 206 0.40 3.92 -9.17
CA GLN A 206 0.15 2.49 -9.33
C GLN A 206 1.30 1.64 -8.77
N HIS A 207 2.55 1.99 -9.11
CA HIS A 207 3.74 1.38 -8.47
C HIS A 207 3.66 1.44 -6.93
N VAL A 208 3.08 2.50 -6.36
CA VAL A 208 2.98 2.72 -4.91
C VAL A 208 1.80 2.01 -4.24
N GLN A 209 0.65 1.84 -4.91
CA GLN A 209 -0.62 1.40 -4.30
C GLN A 209 -1.32 0.20 -4.97
N GLU A 210 -1.13 -0.06 -6.26
CA GLU A 210 -1.89 -1.06 -7.03
C GLU A 210 -1.02 -2.28 -7.35
N ASP A 211 -1.44 -3.50 -7.01
CA ASP A 211 -0.67 -4.69 -7.38
C ASP A 211 -0.80 -5.00 -8.89
N PRO A 212 0.27 -5.50 -9.54
CA PRO A 212 0.24 -5.76 -10.97
C PRO A 212 -0.62 -7.00 -11.26
N VAL A 213 -1.32 -7.00 -12.40
CA VAL A 213 -2.06 -8.18 -12.90
C VAL A 213 -1.10 -9.34 -13.11
N LYS A 214 -1.53 -10.59 -12.88
CA LYS A 214 -0.63 -11.74 -13.01
C LYS A 214 -0.14 -11.89 -14.46
N PRO A 215 1.17 -12.03 -14.72
CA PRO A 215 1.66 -12.26 -16.08
C PRO A 215 1.02 -13.48 -16.75
N SER A 216 0.67 -14.52 -16.00
CA SER A 216 -0.04 -15.70 -16.52
C SER A 216 -1.41 -15.39 -17.16
N GLU A 217 -2.06 -14.27 -16.82
CA GLU A 217 -3.31 -13.82 -17.45
C GLU A 217 -3.09 -13.26 -18.87
N TYR A 218 -1.85 -12.97 -19.27
CA TYR A 218 -1.49 -12.45 -20.59
C TYR A 218 -0.67 -13.43 -21.45
N ILE A 219 -0.22 -14.55 -20.89
CA ILE A 219 0.63 -15.52 -21.58
C ILE A 219 -0.18 -16.79 -21.88
N ALA A 220 -0.54 -16.98 -23.15
CA ALA A 220 -1.24 -18.19 -23.61
C ALA A 220 -0.41 -19.47 -23.41
N ASP A 221 -1.09 -20.61 -23.39
CA ASP A 221 -0.52 -21.96 -23.42
C ASP A 221 0.46 -22.34 -22.29
N LEU A 222 0.49 -21.58 -21.19
CA LEU A 222 1.23 -21.97 -19.98
C LEU A 222 0.57 -23.18 -19.29
N SER A 223 1.40 -24.17 -18.93
CA SER A 223 0.97 -25.20 -17.98
C SER A 223 0.74 -24.59 -16.59
N PRO A 224 -0.12 -25.15 -15.73
CA PRO A 224 -0.38 -24.59 -14.39
C PRO A 224 0.88 -24.37 -13.55
N THR A 225 1.86 -25.29 -13.64
CA THR A 225 3.15 -25.14 -12.96
C THR A 225 3.99 -24.00 -13.54
N ALA A 226 3.97 -23.80 -14.87
CA ALA A 226 4.68 -22.69 -15.51
C ALA A 226 4.04 -21.34 -15.17
N ALA A 227 2.71 -21.25 -15.15
CA ALA A 227 1.97 -20.07 -14.71
C ALA A 227 2.35 -19.66 -13.28
N ILE A 228 2.29 -20.61 -12.33
CA ILE A 228 2.68 -20.35 -10.93
C ILE A 228 4.16 -19.95 -10.82
N ASN A 229 5.07 -20.61 -11.55
CA ASN A 229 6.50 -20.26 -11.54
C ASN A 229 6.75 -18.83 -12.06
N VAL A 230 6.07 -18.43 -13.15
CA VAL A 230 6.18 -17.09 -13.73
C VAL A 230 5.63 -16.04 -12.77
N ASP A 231 4.39 -16.21 -12.31
CA ASP A 231 3.72 -15.25 -11.43
C ASP A 231 4.50 -15.07 -10.13
N ALA A 232 4.96 -16.16 -9.51
CA ALA A 232 5.69 -16.11 -8.26
C ALA A 232 6.97 -15.25 -8.33
N VAL A 233 7.81 -15.47 -9.36
CA VAL A 233 9.08 -14.73 -9.51
C VAL A 233 8.83 -13.26 -9.79
N VAL A 234 7.86 -12.94 -10.65
CA VAL A 234 7.52 -11.55 -10.99
C VAL A 234 6.91 -10.82 -9.79
N LEU A 235 5.93 -11.41 -9.11
CA LEU A 235 5.25 -10.80 -7.96
C LEU A 235 6.16 -10.67 -6.74
N THR A 236 7.06 -11.64 -6.50
CA THR A 236 8.08 -11.51 -5.44
C THR A 236 9.06 -10.38 -5.76
N ALA A 237 9.60 -10.30 -6.98
CA ALA A 237 10.46 -9.17 -7.36
C ALA A 237 9.72 -7.81 -7.25
N MET A 238 8.44 -7.78 -7.61
CA MET A 238 7.59 -6.58 -7.58
C MET A 238 6.85 -6.33 -6.26
N ALA A 239 7.19 -7.01 -5.16
CA ALA A 239 6.51 -6.81 -3.88
C ALA A 239 6.62 -5.35 -3.39
N LYS A 240 5.53 -4.79 -2.87
CA LYS A 240 5.45 -3.35 -2.55
C LYS A 240 6.43 -2.91 -1.46
N HIS A 241 6.62 -3.75 -0.45
CA HIS A 241 7.56 -3.52 0.63
C HIS A 241 8.93 -4.17 0.32
N PRO A 242 10.07 -3.45 0.44
CA PRO A 242 11.38 -4.02 0.10
C PRO A 242 11.80 -5.25 0.92
N GLY A 243 11.23 -5.47 2.11
CA GLY A 243 11.50 -6.67 2.92
C GLY A 243 10.90 -7.96 2.34
N ASP A 244 9.96 -7.83 1.41
CA ASP A 244 9.12 -8.92 0.91
C ASP A 244 9.57 -9.38 -0.50
N ARG A 245 10.60 -8.72 -1.04
CA ARG A 245 11.27 -9.04 -2.31
C ARG A 245 12.41 -10.03 -2.10
N TYR A 246 13.00 -10.51 -3.20
CA TYR A 246 14.39 -10.99 -3.16
C TYR A 246 15.29 -9.90 -2.56
N GLN A 247 16.10 -10.23 -1.55
CA GLN A 247 16.96 -9.27 -0.84
C GLN A 247 18.26 -8.99 -1.61
N THR A 248 18.66 -9.90 -2.51
CA THR A 248 19.81 -9.76 -3.42
C THR A 248 19.42 -10.06 -4.87
N ALA A 249 20.19 -9.52 -5.82
CA ALA A 249 20.03 -9.87 -7.23
C ALA A 249 20.40 -11.34 -7.50
N GLN A 250 21.28 -11.93 -6.69
CA GLN A 250 21.67 -13.34 -6.79
C GLN A 250 20.54 -14.31 -6.38
N GLU A 251 19.69 -13.96 -5.41
CA GLU A 251 18.48 -14.74 -5.09
C GLU A 251 17.50 -14.78 -6.28
N MET A 252 17.21 -13.62 -6.87
CA MET A 252 16.38 -13.54 -8.09
C MET A 252 17.01 -14.32 -9.25
N CYS A 253 18.35 -14.29 -9.37
CA CYS A 253 19.08 -15.08 -10.36
C CYS A 253 18.83 -16.59 -10.22
N ALA A 254 18.89 -17.13 -9.00
CA ALA A 254 18.67 -18.56 -8.74
C ALA A 254 17.26 -19.02 -9.12
N ASP A 255 16.25 -18.14 -8.99
CA ASP A 255 14.90 -18.43 -9.45
C ASP A 255 14.71 -18.26 -10.96
N LEU A 256 15.40 -17.31 -11.60
CA LEU A 256 15.48 -17.28 -13.07
C LEU A 256 16.19 -18.52 -13.64
N GLU A 257 17.24 -19.02 -13.00
CA GLU A 257 17.90 -20.27 -13.39
C GLU A 257 16.97 -21.50 -13.28
N ARG A 258 15.97 -21.46 -12.40
CA ARG A 258 14.94 -22.50 -12.28
C ARG A 258 13.86 -22.32 -13.35
N LEU A 259 13.33 -21.11 -13.49
CA LEU A 259 12.35 -20.72 -14.51
C LEU A 259 12.86 -21.02 -15.94
N GLY A 260 14.12 -20.70 -16.22
CA GLY A 260 14.80 -20.96 -17.49
C GLY A 260 14.84 -22.44 -17.89
N ARG A 261 14.86 -23.33 -16.90
CA ARG A 261 14.83 -24.80 -17.04
C ARG A 261 13.44 -25.41 -16.78
N ASN A 262 12.40 -24.60 -16.64
CA ASN A 262 11.04 -25.01 -16.26
C ASN A 262 10.97 -25.84 -14.96
N ALA A 263 11.86 -25.56 -14.01
CA ALA A 263 11.86 -26.15 -12.67
C ALA A 263 11.08 -25.28 -11.68
N VAL A 264 10.52 -25.90 -10.62
CA VAL A 264 9.77 -25.17 -9.58
C VAL A 264 10.68 -24.21 -8.82
N THR A 265 10.36 -22.92 -8.91
CA THR A 265 11.09 -21.81 -8.28
C THR A 265 10.91 -21.82 -6.76
N ASP A 266 11.84 -21.25 -6.00
CA ASP A 266 11.70 -21.15 -4.54
C ASP A 266 10.59 -20.17 -4.18
N ALA A 267 10.41 -19.07 -4.94
CA ALA A 267 9.23 -18.22 -4.81
C ALA A 267 7.93 -19.03 -4.98
N ALA A 268 7.80 -19.86 -6.02
CA ALA A 268 6.60 -20.68 -6.23
C ALA A 268 6.30 -21.63 -5.07
N ARG A 269 7.33 -22.15 -4.38
CA ARG A 269 7.13 -22.98 -3.17
C ARG A 269 6.48 -22.20 -2.04
N HIS A 270 6.82 -20.92 -1.86
CA HIS A 270 6.21 -20.08 -0.84
C HIS A 270 4.74 -19.75 -1.14
N TYR A 271 4.34 -19.64 -2.42
CA TYR A 271 2.92 -19.48 -2.80
C TYR A 271 2.10 -20.77 -2.79
N VAL A 272 2.74 -21.95 -2.94
CA VAL A 272 2.06 -23.26 -3.04
C VAL A 272 2.06 -24.04 -1.72
N THR A 273 2.94 -23.72 -0.77
CA THR A 273 2.96 -24.36 0.55
C THR A 273 1.77 -23.85 1.37
N PRO A 274 0.79 -24.69 1.77
CA PRO A 274 -0.26 -24.25 2.68
C PRO A 274 0.35 -23.93 4.05
N THR A 275 -0.08 -22.83 4.67
CA THR A 275 0.27 -22.46 6.05
C THR A 275 -0.44 -23.36 7.06
N SER A 276 -0.07 -24.64 7.03
CA SER A 276 -0.62 -25.74 7.83
C SER A 276 0.49 -26.73 8.14
N PHE A 277 1.26 -26.44 9.18
CA PHE A 277 1.87 -27.37 10.16
C PHE A 277 2.94 -26.63 10.98
N ALA A 278 2.50 -25.57 11.67
CA ALA A 278 3.19 -25.09 12.87
C ALA A 278 2.93 -26.08 14.02
N THR A 279 3.36 -27.34 13.84
CA THR A 279 3.29 -28.38 14.87
C THR A 279 4.23 -27.97 15.99
N GLN A 280 3.65 -27.58 17.13
CA GLN A 280 4.42 -27.39 18.35
C GLN A 280 4.94 -28.75 18.83
N ASP A 281 6.19 -29.06 18.49
CA ASP A 281 6.91 -30.16 19.12
C ASP A 281 7.47 -29.65 20.47
N PRO A 282 7.02 -30.16 21.63
CA PRO A 282 7.46 -29.68 22.92
C PRO A 282 8.82 -30.27 23.31
N ALA A 283 9.53 -29.51 24.16
CA ALA A 283 10.75 -29.91 24.88
C ALA A 283 12.05 -30.11 24.06
N SER A 284 12.91 -29.09 24.14
CA SER A 284 14.36 -29.29 24.32
C SER A 284 14.92 -28.23 25.28
N THR A 285 14.43 -28.27 26.52
CA THR A 285 14.83 -27.37 27.60
C THR A 285 16.29 -27.63 28.00
N THR A 286 17.20 -26.71 27.65
CA THR A 286 18.53 -26.66 28.25
C THR A 286 18.50 -25.69 29.44
N VAL A 287 18.80 -26.19 30.64
CA VAL A 287 18.66 -25.45 31.90
C VAL A 287 19.95 -24.67 32.22
N VAL A 288 19.81 -23.41 32.60
CA VAL A 288 20.83 -22.66 33.35
C VAL A 288 20.15 -22.06 34.61
N PRO A 289 20.64 -22.34 35.83
CA PRO A 289 19.88 -22.06 37.04
C PRO A 289 20.05 -20.64 37.59
N VAL A 290 18.89 -20.01 37.85
CA VAL A 290 18.51 -19.26 39.06
C VAL A 290 19.62 -18.60 39.90
N THR A 291 19.48 -17.29 40.12
CA THR A 291 19.55 -16.70 41.47
C THR A 291 18.56 -15.54 41.57
N GLN A 292 17.56 -15.69 42.44
CA GLN A 292 16.76 -14.57 42.96
C GLN A 292 17.31 -14.17 44.33
N VAL A 293 17.32 -12.88 44.65
CA VAL A 293 17.07 -12.41 46.02
C VAL A 293 16.37 -11.05 45.99
N THR A 294 15.64 -10.78 47.06
CA THR A 294 14.78 -9.61 47.26
C THR A 294 15.35 -8.66 48.31
N GLU A 295 14.73 -7.49 48.44
CA GLU A 295 14.71 -6.62 49.63
C GLU A 295 15.97 -5.85 50.08
N LEU A 296 15.77 -4.52 50.10
CA LEU A 296 15.94 -3.59 51.22
C LEU A 296 17.30 -3.37 51.95
N ASP A 297 17.54 -2.06 52.14
CA ASP A 297 18.10 -1.38 53.31
C ASP A 297 19.61 -1.09 53.52
N HIS A 298 19.84 0.21 53.80
CA HIS A 298 20.83 0.86 54.69
C HIS A 298 22.37 0.82 54.45
N ALA A 299 22.91 2.04 54.27
CA ALA A 299 24.13 2.61 54.90
C ALA A 299 25.55 2.08 54.47
N GLU A 300 26.65 2.85 54.51
CA GLU A 300 26.89 4.28 54.80
C GLU A 300 28.23 4.82 54.20
N ALA A 301 28.44 6.15 54.27
CA ALA A 301 29.69 6.92 54.00
C ALA A 301 30.31 6.87 52.58
N GLY A 302 30.99 7.91 52.04
CA GLY A 302 31.27 9.29 52.48
C GLY A 302 32.42 9.89 51.62
N ALA A 303 32.61 11.20 51.40
CA ALA A 303 31.86 12.38 51.84
C ALA A 303 32.21 13.64 50.99
N GLY A 304 31.31 14.65 50.97
CA GLY A 304 31.59 16.04 50.57
C GLY A 304 31.53 16.38 49.05
N ILE A 305 31.22 17.61 48.62
CA ILE A 305 30.77 18.83 49.34
C ILE A 305 29.84 19.66 48.43
N GLY A 306 28.75 20.23 48.97
CA GLY A 306 28.26 21.55 48.54
C GLY A 306 27.09 21.62 47.55
N ALA A 307 25.86 21.70 48.08
CA ALA A 307 24.69 22.27 47.38
C ALA A 307 23.83 23.05 48.39
N GLY A 308 23.07 24.05 47.92
CA GLY A 308 22.16 24.86 48.74
C GLY A 308 20.96 25.34 47.93
N VAL A 309 19.74 25.10 48.43
CA VAL A 309 18.46 25.27 47.72
C VAL A 309 17.37 25.75 48.68
N VAL A 310 16.50 26.67 48.25
CA VAL A 310 15.11 26.82 48.76
C VAL A 310 14.22 27.55 47.73
N PRO A 311 12.95 27.13 47.50
CA PRO A 311 12.03 27.78 46.58
C PRO A 311 10.63 28.19 47.16
N ALA A 312 9.83 28.83 46.29
CA ALA A 312 8.35 28.74 46.16
C ALA A 312 7.36 29.58 47.03
N GLY A 313 6.40 30.21 46.32
CA GLY A 313 5.02 30.55 46.75
C GLY A 313 4.76 31.91 47.43
N ALA A 314 3.54 32.47 47.49
CA ALA A 314 2.31 32.34 46.66
C ALA A 314 1.22 33.39 47.10
N VAL A 315 0.34 33.86 46.17
CA VAL A 315 -1.03 34.48 46.35
C VAL A 315 -1.26 35.68 47.32
N ALA A 316 -2.30 36.54 47.22
CA ALA A 316 -3.18 37.04 46.14
C ALA A 316 -4.09 38.24 46.60
N GLY A 317 -4.67 39.02 45.64
CA GLY A 317 -5.88 39.87 45.79
C GLY A 317 -5.71 41.33 46.28
N SER A 318 -6.70 42.25 46.20
CA SER A 318 -7.90 42.41 45.32
C SER A 318 -8.59 43.79 45.54
N ALA A 319 -9.61 44.16 44.72
CA ALA A 319 -10.54 45.32 44.85
C ALA A 319 -9.94 46.76 44.69
N ALA A 320 -10.65 47.88 44.39
CA ALA A 320 -11.96 48.24 43.78
C ALA A 320 -12.07 49.81 43.70
N VAL A 321 -12.97 50.55 43.01
CA VAL A 321 -13.92 50.41 41.87
C VAL A 321 -14.38 51.84 41.43
N ALA A 322 -14.76 52.05 40.15
CA ALA A 322 -15.42 53.26 39.57
C ALA A 322 -14.62 54.60 39.57
N GLY A 323 -14.96 55.65 38.79
CA GLY A 323 -15.91 55.76 37.67
C GLY A 323 -16.14 57.20 37.15
N SER A 324 -16.30 57.35 35.82
CA SER A 324 -16.90 58.48 35.05
C SER A 324 -16.44 59.95 35.20
N GLY A 325 -16.19 60.60 34.05
CA GLY A 325 -16.79 61.91 33.72
C GLY A 325 -15.88 63.16 33.60
N GLY A 326 -16.30 64.10 32.75
CA GLY A 326 -15.80 65.49 32.73
C GLY A 326 -15.02 65.91 31.47
N ALA A 327 -15.21 67.16 31.03
CA ALA A 327 -14.55 67.75 29.86
C ALA A 327 -14.25 69.25 30.05
N HIS A 328 -13.60 69.85 29.05
CA HIS A 328 -13.37 71.29 28.78
C HIS A 328 -12.13 72.02 29.34
N ALA A 329 -11.56 72.80 28.41
CA ALA A 329 -10.98 74.14 28.55
C ALA A 329 -9.53 74.35 29.02
N ALA A 330 -8.79 75.08 28.17
CA ALA A 330 -7.63 75.92 28.49
C ALA A 330 -8.13 77.30 29.04
N PRO A 331 -7.30 78.34 29.38
CA PRO A 331 -5.88 78.51 29.02
C PRO A 331 -4.97 79.22 30.07
N ARG A 332 -3.70 79.49 29.67
CA ARG A 332 -2.86 80.68 29.99
C ARG A 332 -3.04 81.33 31.40
N SER A 333 -2.00 81.47 32.22
CA SER A 333 -0.84 82.32 31.90
C SER A 333 0.23 82.40 33.02
N SER A 334 1.38 83.00 32.68
CA SER A 334 2.41 83.74 33.47
C SER A 334 2.27 83.92 35.01
N ASN A 335 3.32 84.12 35.82
CA ASN A 335 4.51 84.95 35.51
C ASN A 335 5.69 84.79 36.53
N ARG A 336 6.88 85.26 36.13
CA ARG A 336 7.93 85.89 37.01
C ARG A 336 8.70 85.10 38.09
N GLY A 337 8.77 83.77 38.06
CA GLY A 337 9.90 83.05 38.70
C GLY A 337 11.20 83.04 37.86
N LEU A 338 11.08 83.27 36.54
CA LEU A 338 12.01 82.74 35.54
C LEU A 338 13.28 83.57 35.26
N ARG A 339 13.36 84.82 35.73
CA ARG A 339 14.32 85.81 35.20
C ARG A 339 15.77 85.66 35.65
N ILE A 340 16.05 84.93 36.73
CA ILE A 340 17.42 84.65 37.20
C ILE A 340 17.94 83.35 36.59
N LEU A 341 17.10 82.31 36.50
CA LEU A 341 17.43 81.05 35.82
C LEU A 341 17.73 81.25 34.32
N ALA A 342 17.00 82.16 33.67
CA ALA A 342 17.20 82.49 32.25
C ALA A 342 18.59 83.06 31.92
N ALA A 343 19.31 83.69 32.87
CA ALA A 343 20.66 84.20 32.62
C ALA A 343 21.68 83.06 32.49
N ILE A 344 21.58 82.05 33.36
CA ILE A 344 22.40 80.83 33.28
C ILE A 344 22.02 80.04 32.02
N LEU A 345 20.71 79.94 31.73
CA LEU A 345 20.23 79.29 30.51
C LEU A 345 20.69 80.00 29.23
N ALA A 346 20.87 81.33 29.22
CA ALA A 346 21.36 82.07 28.06
C ALA A 346 22.82 81.74 27.72
N VAL A 347 23.68 81.55 28.72
CA VAL A 347 25.07 81.08 28.50
C VAL A 347 25.07 79.64 27.98
N LEU A 348 24.21 78.78 28.54
CA LEU A 348 24.04 77.40 28.07
C LEU A 348 23.52 77.35 26.63
N VAL A 349 22.57 78.22 26.26
CA VAL A 349 22.00 78.33 24.90
C VAL A 349 22.98 78.95 23.92
N LEU A 350 23.89 79.84 24.34
CA LEU A 350 25.00 80.31 23.49
C LEU A 350 26.03 79.20 23.24
N ALA A 351 26.34 78.38 24.25
CA ALA A 351 27.22 77.21 24.07
C ALA A 351 26.59 76.14 23.15
N VAL A 352 25.32 75.80 23.37
CA VAL A 352 24.56 74.88 22.50
C VAL A 352 24.38 75.47 21.10
N GLY A 353 24.10 76.77 20.97
CA GLY A 353 23.94 77.46 19.70
C GLY A 353 25.23 77.54 18.88
N ALA A 354 26.38 77.72 19.52
CA ALA A 354 27.69 77.61 18.86
C ALA A 354 27.94 76.19 18.32
N GLY A 355 27.55 75.14 19.07
CA GLY A 355 27.58 73.76 18.58
C GLY A 355 26.63 73.54 17.40
N PHE A 356 25.40 74.04 17.48
CA PHE A 356 24.38 73.87 16.43
C PHE A 356 24.72 74.61 15.12
N ALA A 357 25.37 75.77 15.22
CA ALA A 357 25.83 76.52 14.05
C ALA A 357 26.93 75.77 13.27
N ILE A 358 27.78 75.01 13.98
CA ILE A 358 28.82 74.16 13.37
C ILE A 358 28.18 72.93 12.71
N ASP A 359 27.20 72.28 13.35
CA ASP A 359 26.54 71.09 12.78
C ASP A 359 25.65 71.41 11.55
N TYR A 360 25.02 72.60 11.49
CA TYR A 360 24.05 72.94 10.45
C TYR A 360 24.62 73.61 9.19
N PHE A 361 25.81 74.25 9.27
CA PHE A 361 26.48 74.87 8.10
C PHE A 361 27.98 74.53 7.96
N GLY A 362 28.57 73.80 8.91
CA GLY A 362 29.99 73.44 8.89
C GLY A 362 30.29 72.20 8.05
N GLY A 363 30.52 72.37 6.75
CA GLY A 363 31.08 71.33 5.90
C GLY A 363 32.53 71.00 6.27
N GLY A 364 32.73 70.06 7.21
CA GLY A 364 34.04 69.59 7.69
C GLY A 364 34.07 68.06 7.86
N PRO A 365 35.22 67.38 7.67
CA PRO A 365 35.19 65.96 7.31
C PRO A 365 35.44 64.97 8.45
N PHE A 366 34.97 63.74 8.22
CA PHE A 366 35.28 62.50 8.96
C PHE A 366 34.83 62.38 10.43
N SER A 367 33.60 61.90 10.59
CA SER A 367 33.32 60.79 11.50
C SER A 367 32.42 59.79 10.77
N GLN A 368 32.89 58.57 10.55
CA GLN A 368 32.18 57.58 9.72
C GLN A 368 30.94 57.05 10.45
N ARG A 369 29.78 57.65 10.19
CA ARG A 369 28.47 57.01 10.42
C ARG A 369 28.37 55.79 9.51
N SER A 370 28.84 54.64 9.99
CA SER A 370 28.78 53.34 9.30
C SER A 370 27.37 52.76 9.33
N THR A 371 26.44 53.48 8.69
CA THR A 371 25.13 52.94 8.32
C THR A 371 25.32 51.79 7.34
N VAL A 372 24.54 50.73 7.51
CA VAL A 372 24.60 49.54 6.66
C VAL A 372 23.23 49.31 6.04
N THR A 373 23.20 49.04 4.73
CA THR A 373 21.97 48.84 3.97
C THR A 373 21.48 47.41 4.14
N ILE A 374 20.20 47.22 4.44
CA ILE A 374 19.58 45.90 4.51
C ILE A 374 19.50 45.31 3.08
N PRO A 375 20.10 44.14 2.80
CA PRO A 375 20.07 43.52 1.47
C PRO A 375 18.67 42.97 1.14
N LYS A 376 18.44 42.63 -0.14
CA LYS A 376 17.18 41.98 -0.55
C LYS A 376 17.18 40.51 -0.14
N LEU A 377 16.54 40.21 0.99
CA LEU A 377 16.49 38.88 1.59
C LEU A 377 15.21 38.08 1.29
N GLN A 378 14.23 38.68 0.62
CA GLN A 378 12.98 38.02 0.21
C GLN A 378 13.27 36.69 -0.51
N ASN A 379 12.54 35.62 -0.18
CA ASN A 379 12.73 34.24 -0.70
C ASN A 379 14.09 33.55 -0.42
N SER A 380 15.00 34.19 0.32
CA SER A 380 16.22 33.55 0.86
C SER A 380 15.88 32.57 1.98
N THR A 381 16.79 31.64 2.28
CA THR A 381 16.65 30.77 3.46
C THR A 381 16.83 31.58 4.74
N GLN A 382 16.24 31.12 5.85
CA GLN A 382 16.47 31.67 7.18
C GLN A 382 17.98 31.77 7.50
N GLN A 383 18.75 30.71 7.24
CA GLN A 383 20.17 30.67 7.58
C GLN A 383 20.98 31.66 6.73
N ASP A 384 20.72 31.76 5.43
CA ASP A 384 21.42 32.72 4.56
C ASP A 384 21.08 34.17 4.92
N ALA A 385 19.83 34.44 5.28
CA ALA A 385 19.38 35.75 5.70
C ALA A 385 20.00 36.18 7.05
N VAL A 386 20.05 35.28 8.03
CA VAL A 386 20.77 35.50 9.30
C VAL A 386 22.25 35.73 9.02
N ASN A 387 22.91 34.82 8.28
CA ASN A 387 24.33 34.93 7.92
C ASN A 387 24.67 36.25 7.21
N GLN A 388 23.78 36.78 6.37
CA GLN A 388 23.99 38.06 5.68
C GLN A 388 23.80 39.27 6.62
N LEU A 389 22.78 39.27 7.47
CA LEU A 389 22.55 40.36 8.43
C LEU A 389 23.66 40.43 9.50
N GLU A 390 24.12 39.29 10.00
CA GLU A 390 25.21 39.21 10.98
C GLU A 390 26.55 39.68 10.40
N LYS A 391 26.88 39.30 9.15
CA LYS A 391 28.06 39.82 8.42
C LYS A 391 28.03 41.34 8.23
N LEU A 392 26.85 41.94 8.21
CA LEU A 392 26.65 43.39 8.15
C LEU A 392 26.69 44.05 9.54
N GLY A 393 26.83 43.27 10.61
CA GLY A 393 26.86 43.73 11.99
C GLY A 393 25.48 44.12 12.51
N LEU A 394 24.43 43.39 12.13
CA LEU A 394 23.04 43.61 12.57
C LEU A 394 22.59 42.42 13.43
N GLN A 395 21.76 42.68 14.44
CA GLN A 395 21.15 41.64 15.26
C GLN A 395 19.86 41.15 14.59
N VAL A 396 19.54 39.86 14.67
CA VAL A 396 18.35 39.29 14.01
C VAL A 396 17.35 38.76 15.04
N ASN A 397 16.09 39.21 14.94
CA ASN A 397 14.96 38.65 15.69
C ASN A 397 14.04 37.91 14.71
N VAL A 398 14.07 36.57 14.73
CA VAL A 398 13.24 35.74 13.84
C VAL A 398 11.84 35.56 14.42
N ILE A 399 10.81 35.69 13.59
CA ILE A 399 9.43 35.28 13.89
C ILE A 399 8.86 34.47 12.72
N GLU A 400 8.04 33.46 13.02
CA GLU A 400 7.31 32.68 12.00
C GLU A 400 5.91 33.25 11.75
N GLU A 401 5.45 33.21 10.51
CA GLU A 401 4.11 33.63 10.08
C GLU A 401 3.60 32.67 8.99
N PRO A 402 2.34 32.17 9.06
CA PRO A 402 1.79 31.33 7.99
C PRO A 402 1.71 32.08 6.67
N ASN A 403 2.12 31.44 5.58
CA ASN A 403 2.03 32.00 4.24
C ASN A 403 1.84 30.90 3.17
N PRO A 404 0.79 30.96 2.34
CA PRO A 404 0.49 29.91 1.38
C PRO A 404 1.38 29.95 0.12
N ASP A 405 1.98 31.11 -0.19
CA ASP A 405 2.74 31.36 -1.42
C ASP A 405 4.24 31.16 -1.25
N ILE A 406 4.76 31.36 -0.03
CA ILE A 406 6.19 31.32 0.31
C ILE A 406 6.49 30.01 1.08
N PRO A 407 7.36 29.14 0.56
CA PRO A 407 7.74 27.88 1.23
C PRO A 407 8.28 28.06 2.66
N ARG A 408 8.03 27.07 3.52
CA ARG A 408 8.49 27.06 4.93
C ARG A 408 10.00 27.30 5.03
N GLY A 409 10.42 28.09 6.01
CA GLY A 409 11.82 28.43 6.28
C GLY A 409 12.42 29.50 5.33
N LYS A 410 11.62 30.07 4.41
CA LYS A 410 12.02 31.22 3.60
C LYS A 410 11.54 32.55 4.18
N VAL A 411 12.30 33.60 3.91
CA VAL A 411 11.98 34.97 4.35
C VAL A 411 10.80 35.54 3.56
N ILE A 412 9.75 35.94 4.30
CA ILE A 412 8.61 36.73 3.79
C ILE A 412 9.02 38.20 3.68
N ARG A 413 9.51 38.78 4.78
CA ARG A 413 9.83 40.21 4.91
C ARG A 413 10.82 40.50 6.04
N THR A 414 11.51 41.63 5.94
CA THR A 414 12.26 42.23 7.06
C THR A 414 11.55 43.48 7.57
N ASN A 415 11.78 43.82 8.84
CA ASN A 415 11.48 45.14 9.39
C ASN A 415 12.73 45.65 10.16
N PRO A 416 13.41 46.73 9.71
CA PRO A 416 13.10 47.56 8.54
C PRO A 416 13.19 46.80 7.20
N THR A 417 12.54 47.34 6.15
CA THR A 417 12.41 46.69 4.83
C THR A 417 13.73 46.68 4.05
N ASP A 418 13.82 45.83 3.02
CA ASP A 418 15.00 45.79 2.16
C ASP A 418 15.31 47.15 1.51
N GLY A 419 16.60 47.44 1.35
CA GLY A 419 17.10 48.75 0.92
C GLY A 419 17.16 49.83 2.03
N SER A 420 16.63 49.58 3.23
CA SER A 420 16.72 50.52 4.35
C SER A 420 18.17 50.67 4.84
N ASN A 421 18.62 51.91 5.07
CA ASN A 421 19.88 52.18 5.77
C ASN A 421 19.65 52.21 7.27
N VAL A 422 20.27 51.26 7.99
CA VAL A 422 20.17 51.15 9.45
C VAL A 422 21.52 51.36 10.12
N GLN A 423 21.54 51.64 11.42
CA GLN A 423 22.78 51.71 12.18
C GLN A 423 23.34 50.30 12.44
N ARG A 424 24.67 50.16 12.41
CA ARG A 424 25.34 48.94 12.88
C ARG A 424 24.92 48.66 14.34
N ASN A 425 24.79 47.38 14.67
CA ASN A 425 24.23 46.81 15.92
C ASN A 425 22.72 47.01 16.13
N SER A 426 21.97 47.57 15.16
CA SER A 426 20.50 47.60 15.25
C SER A 426 19.89 46.20 15.06
N THR A 427 18.69 45.99 15.63
CA THR A 427 17.93 44.74 15.50
C THR A 427 17.00 44.79 14.28
N VAL A 428 17.15 43.84 13.37
CA VAL A 428 16.23 43.60 12.25
C VAL A 428 15.30 42.44 12.61
N ARG A 429 13.99 42.66 12.52
CA ARG A 429 12.99 41.60 12.62
C ARG A 429 12.91 40.87 11.28
N LEU A 430 13.13 39.56 11.30
CA LEU A 430 13.06 38.68 10.14
C LEU A 430 11.79 37.83 10.23
N THR A 431 10.82 38.08 9.35
CA THR A 431 9.61 37.25 9.26
C THR A 431 9.86 36.13 8.26
N ILE A 432 9.81 34.88 8.73
CA ILE A 432 9.92 33.68 7.90
C ILE A 432 8.56 32.96 7.77
N SER A 433 8.36 32.24 6.68
CA SER A 433 7.16 31.44 6.47
C SER A 433 7.21 30.16 7.31
N SER A 434 6.14 29.86 8.04
CA SER A 434 5.88 28.52 8.59
C SER A 434 5.27 27.56 7.55
N GLY A 435 4.93 28.06 6.36
CA GLY A 435 4.25 27.34 5.27
C GLY A 435 2.74 27.64 5.21
N LYS A 436 2.00 26.80 4.48
CA LYS A 436 0.52 26.83 4.47
C LYS A 436 0.00 26.65 5.90
N GLU A 437 -1.08 27.37 6.23
CA GLU A 437 -1.73 27.25 7.54
C GLU A 437 -2.12 25.79 7.81
N ILE A 438 -1.72 25.28 8.98
CA ILE A 438 -1.99 23.91 9.42
C ILE A 438 -3.21 23.87 10.34
N THR A 439 -3.94 22.76 10.27
CA THR A 439 -5.14 22.45 11.04
C THR A 439 -5.10 20.96 11.38
N GLU A 440 -5.82 20.54 12.42
CA GLU A 440 -5.86 19.13 12.84
C GLU A 440 -7.06 18.43 12.20
N VAL A 441 -6.87 17.18 11.76
CA VAL A 441 -7.99 16.34 11.30
C VAL A 441 -8.90 16.04 12.51
N PRO A 442 -10.17 16.46 12.50
CA PRO A 442 -11.10 16.16 13.59
C PRO A 442 -11.45 14.66 13.61
N ASP A 443 -11.86 14.16 14.78
CA ASP A 443 -12.40 12.79 14.87
C ASP A 443 -13.79 12.70 14.23
N LEU A 444 -13.96 11.73 13.33
CA LEU A 444 -15.19 11.45 12.60
C LEU A 444 -15.77 10.06 12.94
N SER A 445 -15.15 9.34 13.88
CA SER A 445 -15.59 8.00 14.31
C SER A 445 -17.04 8.02 14.78
N GLY A 446 -17.85 7.07 14.32
CA GLY A 446 -19.28 7.03 14.62
C GLY A 446 -20.03 8.29 14.16
N LYS A 447 -19.66 8.86 13.01
CA LYS A 447 -20.42 9.90 12.29
C LYS A 447 -20.85 9.36 10.94
N ASN A 448 -21.99 9.86 10.45
CA ASN A 448 -22.38 9.67 9.06
C ASN A 448 -21.62 10.65 8.15
N THR A 449 -21.64 10.39 6.84
CA THR A 449 -20.96 11.20 5.82
C THR A 449 -21.40 12.67 5.81
N ALA A 450 -22.69 12.96 6.03
CA ALA A 450 -23.24 14.32 5.97
C ALA A 450 -22.83 15.19 7.17
N ASP A 451 -22.63 14.59 8.34
CA ASP A 451 -22.08 15.30 9.51
C ASP A 451 -20.55 15.41 9.42
N ALA A 452 -19.87 14.42 8.85
CA ALA A 452 -18.43 14.47 8.60
C ALA A 452 -18.03 15.62 7.67
N VAL A 453 -18.80 15.91 6.62
CA VAL A 453 -18.59 17.11 5.77
C VAL A 453 -18.58 18.39 6.61
N LYS A 454 -19.60 18.60 7.45
CA LYS A 454 -19.73 19.82 8.29
C LYS A 454 -18.56 19.97 9.27
N ILE A 455 -18.13 18.86 9.85
CA ILE A 455 -17.03 18.81 10.84
C ILE A 455 -15.69 19.12 10.14
N LEU A 456 -15.45 18.58 8.93
CA LEU A 456 -14.27 18.90 8.12
C LEU A 456 -14.28 20.36 7.63
N GLU A 457 -15.42 20.87 7.12
CA GLU A 457 -15.57 22.26 6.70
C GLU A 457 -15.26 23.23 7.85
N ALA A 458 -15.74 22.93 9.07
CA ALA A 458 -15.44 23.72 10.27
C ALA A 458 -13.94 23.70 10.65
N ALA A 459 -13.24 22.58 10.41
CA ALA A 459 -11.79 22.47 10.56
C ALA A 459 -11.01 23.16 9.43
N GLY A 460 -11.67 23.62 8.37
CA GLY A 460 -11.04 24.15 7.16
C GLY A 460 -10.44 23.07 6.25
N LEU A 461 -11.04 21.88 6.24
CA LEU A 461 -10.69 20.72 5.45
C LEU A 461 -11.82 20.37 4.46
N LEU A 462 -11.51 19.53 3.49
CA LEU A 462 -12.46 19.04 2.49
C LEU A 462 -12.63 17.53 2.63
N LEU A 463 -13.84 17.02 2.42
CA LEU A 463 -14.03 15.58 2.22
C LEU A 463 -13.56 15.19 0.81
N ASP A 464 -12.89 14.06 0.63
CA ASP A 464 -12.68 13.51 -0.71
C ASP A 464 -14.00 12.93 -1.26
N PRO A 465 -14.39 13.20 -2.53
CA PRO A 465 -15.61 12.67 -3.12
C PRO A 465 -15.64 11.14 -3.23
N THR A 466 -14.48 10.46 -3.19
CA THR A 466 -14.42 9.00 -3.17
C THR A 466 -14.53 8.49 -1.73
N VAL A 467 -15.76 8.32 -1.26
CA VAL A 467 -16.07 7.55 -0.05
C VAL A 467 -15.75 6.08 -0.31
N ARG A 468 -15.06 5.42 0.64
CA ARG A 468 -14.84 3.98 0.63
C ARG A 468 -15.91 3.28 1.47
N GLU A 469 -16.20 2.03 1.13
CA GLU A 469 -17.11 1.16 1.88
C GLU A 469 -16.39 -0.14 2.25
N ASP A 470 -16.56 -0.60 3.49
CA ASP A 470 -16.01 -1.86 4.00
C ASP A 470 -16.95 -2.44 5.08
N SER A 471 -16.76 -3.69 5.49
CA SER A 471 -17.54 -4.36 6.53
C SER A 471 -17.04 -4.04 7.95
N SER A 472 -17.92 -4.13 8.94
CA SER A 472 -17.55 -3.98 10.36
C SER A 472 -18.53 -4.68 11.29
N ASP A 473 -18.00 -5.50 12.18
CA ASP A 473 -18.77 -6.19 13.24
C ASP A 473 -19.13 -5.27 14.41
N THR A 474 -18.51 -4.09 14.50
CA THR A 474 -18.61 -3.19 15.66
C THR A 474 -19.20 -1.82 15.35
N VAL A 475 -19.17 -1.37 14.08
CA VAL A 475 -19.65 -0.05 13.67
C VAL A 475 -20.94 -0.16 12.82
N PRO A 476 -22.03 0.52 13.19
CA PRO A 476 -23.29 0.48 12.45
C PRO A 476 -23.18 0.88 10.98
N LYS A 477 -24.00 0.27 10.12
CA LYS A 477 -24.06 0.59 8.68
C LYS A 477 -24.33 2.08 8.46
N GLY A 478 -23.48 2.73 7.66
CA GLY A 478 -23.56 4.17 7.35
C GLY A 478 -22.75 5.08 8.27
N GLU A 479 -22.08 4.54 9.29
CA GLU A 479 -21.12 5.27 10.12
C GLU A 479 -19.66 5.04 9.65
N ILE A 480 -18.81 6.05 9.87
CA ILE A 480 -17.39 6.02 9.48
C ILE A 480 -16.58 5.11 10.41
N ILE A 481 -15.83 4.19 9.81
CA ILE A 481 -14.90 3.25 10.47
C ILE A 481 -13.46 3.74 10.47
N GLU A 482 -13.05 4.48 9.43
CA GLU A 482 -11.67 4.91 9.21
C GLU A 482 -11.64 6.31 8.60
N VAL A 483 -10.64 7.11 8.99
CA VAL A 483 -10.37 8.45 8.47
C VAL A 483 -8.90 8.50 8.06
N SER A 484 -8.61 8.96 6.84
CA SER A 484 -7.25 9.06 6.32
C SER A 484 -7.03 10.43 5.65
N PRO A 485 -6.11 11.29 6.16
CA PRO A 485 -5.23 11.08 7.32
C PRO A 485 -5.98 10.91 8.65
N ALA A 486 -5.38 10.20 9.61
CA ALA A 486 -6.03 9.84 10.88
C ALA A 486 -6.38 11.06 11.75
N ALA A 487 -7.39 10.92 12.61
CA ALA A 487 -7.79 11.95 13.58
C ALA A 487 -6.58 12.44 14.43
N GLY A 488 -6.51 13.74 14.68
CA GLY A 488 -5.38 14.42 15.32
C GLY A 488 -4.17 14.67 14.39
N SER A 489 -4.20 14.22 13.13
CA SER A 489 -3.11 14.53 12.18
C SER A 489 -3.06 16.01 11.83
N GLN A 490 -1.87 16.61 11.94
CA GLN A 490 -1.60 17.97 11.49
C GLN A 490 -1.46 18.01 9.96
N VAL A 491 -2.39 18.69 9.29
CA VAL A 491 -2.51 18.79 7.83
C VAL A 491 -2.65 20.26 7.39
N SER A 492 -2.38 20.60 6.13
CA SER A 492 -2.67 21.97 5.65
C SER A 492 -4.17 22.21 5.51
N ARG A 493 -4.66 23.42 5.80
CA ARG A 493 -6.03 23.82 5.41
C ARG A 493 -6.26 23.61 3.92
N GLY A 494 -7.47 23.20 3.56
CA GLY A 494 -7.85 22.80 2.20
C GLY A 494 -7.32 21.43 1.78
N SER A 495 -6.66 20.67 2.66
CA SER A 495 -6.36 19.26 2.39
C SER A 495 -7.66 18.46 2.33
N LYS A 496 -7.66 17.42 1.49
CA LYS A 496 -8.73 16.43 1.45
C LYS A 496 -8.52 15.37 2.51
N VAL A 497 -9.61 14.92 3.11
CA VAL A 497 -9.68 13.78 4.03
C VAL A 497 -10.57 12.71 3.40
N SER A 498 -10.05 11.51 3.25
CA SER A 498 -10.79 10.33 2.81
C SER A 498 -11.38 9.59 4.00
N ILE A 499 -12.54 8.96 3.79
CA ILE A 499 -13.25 8.19 4.83
C ILE A 499 -13.66 6.81 4.30
N THR A 500 -13.66 5.83 5.19
CA THR A 500 -14.23 4.50 4.96
C THR A 500 -15.48 4.35 5.84
N VAL A 501 -16.59 3.90 5.25
CA VAL A 501 -17.91 3.78 5.88
C VAL A 501 -18.30 2.32 6.03
N SER A 502 -18.88 1.97 7.18
CA SER A 502 -19.39 0.63 7.45
C SER A 502 -20.57 0.28 6.54
N THR A 503 -20.48 -0.88 5.89
CA THR A 503 -21.58 -1.55 5.19
C THR A 503 -22.44 -2.41 6.13
N GLY A 504 -21.97 -2.63 7.37
CA GLY A 504 -22.50 -3.57 8.35
C GLY A 504 -21.62 -4.81 8.53
N VAL A 505 -22.11 -5.80 9.26
CA VAL A 505 -21.50 -7.13 9.43
C VAL A 505 -21.35 -7.81 8.07
N GLU A 506 -20.25 -8.53 7.83
CA GLU A 506 -20.03 -9.27 6.58
C GLU A 506 -21.09 -10.38 6.39
N THR A 507 -21.96 -10.24 5.40
CA THR A 507 -22.95 -11.25 5.02
C THR A 507 -22.40 -12.19 3.94
N VAL A 508 -22.71 -13.47 4.07
CA VAL A 508 -22.45 -14.51 3.07
C VAL A 508 -23.77 -15.16 2.72
N ARG A 509 -23.94 -15.53 1.45
CA ARG A 509 -25.17 -16.18 0.97
C ARG A 509 -25.12 -17.68 1.20
N VAL A 510 -26.16 -18.26 1.79
CA VAL A 510 -26.28 -19.71 1.96
C VAL A 510 -26.39 -20.37 0.57
N PRO A 511 -25.51 -21.32 0.20
CA PRO A 511 -25.55 -21.98 -1.09
C PRO A 511 -26.74 -22.92 -1.21
N VAL A 512 -27.21 -23.17 -2.44
CA VAL A 512 -28.20 -24.23 -2.70
C VAL A 512 -27.49 -25.59 -2.60
N ILE A 513 -27.89 -26.38 -1.61
CA ILE A 513 -27.31 -27.70 -1.29
C ILE A 513 -28.37 -28.80 -1.07
N THR A 514 -29.66 -28.45 -1.12
CA THR A 514 -30.76 -29.44 -1.14
C THR A 514 -30.57 -30.47 -2.25
N GLY A 515 -30.73 -31.76 -1.92
CA GLY A 515 -30.47 -32.89 -2.82
C GLY A 515 -29.00 -33.35 -2.92
N MET A 516 -28.03 -32.61 -2.35
CA MET A 516 -26.64 -33.07 -2.29
C MET A 516 -26.43 -34.15 -1.22
N LYS A 517 -25.31 -34.88 -1.30
CA LYS A 517 -24.85 -35.72 -0.19
C LYS A 517 -24.25 -34.85 0.91
N TRP A 518 -24.47 -35.26 2.17
CA TRP A 518 -23.97 -34.57 3.35
C TRP A 518 -22.48 -34.23 3.26
N ASP A 519 -21.63 -35.20 2.96
CA ASP A 519 -20.17 -35.04 2.88
C ASP A 519 -19.71 -33.93 1.89
N GLN A 520 -20.53 -33.64 0.87
CA GLN A 520 -20.29 -32.58 -0.11
C GLN A 520 -20.89 -31.25 0.34
N ALA A 521 -22.10 -31.28 0.90
CA ALA A 521 -22.77 -30.11 1.47
C ALA A 521 -21.99 -29.51 2.65
N GLU A 522 -21.39 -30.35 3.50
CA GLU A 522 -20.54 -29.96 4.62
C GLU A 522 -19.30 -29.19 4.14
N GLY A 523 -18.62 -29.68 3.10
CA GLY A 523 -17.49 -28.99 2.47
C GLY A 523 -17.89 -27.64 1.84
N ASN A 524 -19.07 -27.57 1.21
CA ASN A 524 -19.58 -26.34 0.61
C ASN A 524 -19.94 -25.28 1.67
N LEU A 525 -20.55 -25.68 2.80
CA LEU A 525 -20.87 -24.75 3.89
C LEU A 525 -19.63 -24.31 4.67
N THR A 526 -18.73 -25.24 4.99
CA THR A 526 -17.53 -24.93 5.79
C THR A 526 -16.52 -24.08 5.01
N SER A 527 -16.38 -24.26 3.70
CA SER A 527 -15.55 -23.39 2.84
C SER A 527 -16.08 -21.96 2.70
N LEU A 528 -17.38 -21.74 2.88
CA LEU A 528 -18.00 -20.41 2.98
C LEU A 528 -17.99 -19.85 4.41
N GLY A 529 -17.40 -20.57 5.38
CA GLY A 529 -17.28 -20.15 6.77
C GLY A 529 -18.53 -20.39 7.63
N PHE A 530 -19.51 -21.17 7.16
CA PHE A 530 -20.69 -21.53 7.96
C PHE A 530 -20.42 -22.71 8.91
N LYS A 531 -21.16 -22.74 10.02
CA LYS A 531 -21.17 -23.84 10.99
C LYS A 531 -22.43 -24.68 10.77
N PRO A 532 -22.37 -25.85 10.13
CA PRO A 532 -23.58 -26.65 9.93
C PRO A 532 -24.09 -27.28 11.23
N GLU A 533 -25.41 -27.21 11.44
CA GLU A 533 -26.11 -27.94 12.51
C GLU A 533 -27.04 -28.99 11.90
N VAL A 534 -26.69 -30.27 12.07
CA VAL A 534 -27.30 -31.39 11.34
C VAL A 534 -28.48 -31.99 12.09
N VAL A 535 -29.68 -31.88 11.51
CA VAL A 535 -30.92 -32.50 11.99
C VAL A 535 -31.27 -33.71 11.11
N ARG A 536 -31.51 -34.88 11.71
CA ARG A 536 -31.88 -36.10 10.98
C ARG A 536 -33.39 -36.26 10.92
N VAL A 537 -33.95 -36.37 9.72
CA VAL A 537 -35.40 -36.48 9.46
C VAL A 537 -35.77 -37.78 8.73
N ASP A 538 -36.99 -38.28 8.97
CA ASP A 538 -37.57 -39.39 8.20
C ASP A 538 -37.85 -38.93 6.76
N SER A 539 -37.14 -39.50 5.79
CA SER A 539 -37.34 -39.22 4.36
C SER A 539 -37.12 -40.49 3.52
N VAL A 540 -37.72 -40.52 2.32
CA VAL A 540 -37.55 -41.57 1.31
C VAL A 540 -36.21 -41.44 0.56
N GLU A 541 -35.58 -40.27 0.64
CA GLU A 541 -34.25 -40.03 0.09
C GLU A 541 -33.18 -40.95 0.71
N PRO A 542 -32.11 -41.31 -0.01
CA PRO A 542 -30.99 -42.07 0.54
C PRO A 542 -30.45 -41.48 1.84
N ALA A 543 -30.00 -42.35 2.76
CA ALA A 543 -29.42 -41.93 4.02
C ALA A 543 -28.21 -41.01 3.77
N GLY A 544 -28.21 -39.82 4.38
CA GLY A 544 -27.18 -38.80 4.17
C GLY A 544 -27.42 -37.83 3.01
N THR A 545 -28.54 -37.92 2.28
CA THR A 545 -28.96 -36.85 1.35
C THR A 545 -29.53 -35.66 2.13
N VAL A 546 -29.21 -34.42 1.73
CA VAL A 546 -29.81 -33.20 2.26
C VAL A 546 -31.25 -33.06 1.74
N VAL A 547 -32.21 -32.97 2.67
CA VAL A 547 -33.65 -32.91 2.40
C VAL A 547 -34.15 -31.46 2.37
N ALA A 548 -33.63 -30.61 3.25
CA ALA A 548 -33.99 -29.18 3.30
C ALA A 548 -32.95 -28.37 4.09
N VAL A 549 -32.83 -27.08 3.74
CA VAL A 549 -32.09 -26.06 4.51
C VAL A 549 -33.02 -24.84 4.66
N PRO A 550 -33.45 -24.46 5.88
CA PRO A 550 -34.44 -23.39 6.06
C PRO A 550 -34.00 -22.03 5.51
N ASP A 551 -32.70 -21.73 5.59
CA ASP A 551 -32.09 -20.46 5.22
C ASP A 551 -31.50 -20.49 3.78
N GLU A 552 -31.85 -21.47 2.96
CA GLU A 552 -31.26 -21.67 1.62
C GLU A 552 -31.42 -20.45 0.71
N GLY A 553 -30.30 -19.94 0.18
CA GLY A 553 -30.29 -18.76 -0.68
C GLY A 553 -30.49 -17.42 0.02
N ALA A 554 -30.63 -17.38 1.36
CA ALA A 554 -30.64 -16.15 2.15
C ALA A 554 -29.23 -15.59 2.36
N GLU A 555 -29.13 -14.29 2.68
CA GLU A 555 -27.89 -13.67 3.17
C GLU A 555 -27.91 -13.65 4.71
N VAL A 556 -26.84 -14.18 5.31
CA VAL A 556 -26.68 -14.32 6.76
C VAL A 556 -25.25 -13.93 7.17
N PRO A 557 -25.00 -13.52 8.42
CA PRO A 557 -23.64 -13.20 8.87
C PRO A 557 -22.66 -14.37 8.67
N LYS A 558 -21.43 -14.05 8.25
CA LYS A 558 -20.32 -15.01 8.18
C LYS A 558 -20.07 -15.65 9.55
N GLY A 559 -19.73 -16.94 9.59
CA GLY A 559 -19.51 -17.66 10.86
C GLY A 559 -20.78 -18.06 11.62
N SER A 560 -21.98 -17.80 11.07
CA SER A 560 -23.27 -18.21 11.64
C SER A 560 -23.51 -19.73 11.55
N SER A 561 -24.43 -20.22 12.38
CA SER A 561 -24.94 -21.58 12.29
C SER A 561 -26.00 -21.71 11.20
N VAL A 562 -25.90 -22.74 10.36
CA VAL A 562 -26.87 -23.06 9.30
C VAL A 562 -27.49 -24.43 9.60
N THR A 563 -28.80 -24.49 9.79
CA THR A 563 -29.49 -25.77 10.08
C THR A 563 -29.67 -26.56 8.79
N VAL A 564 -29.21 -27.82 8.77
CA VAL A 564 -29.35 -28.73 7.61
C VAL A 564 -30.13 -29.97 8.00
N GLN A 565 -31.25 -30.21 7.32
CA GLN A 565 -32.04 -31.43 7.49
C GLN A 565 -31.55 -32.51 6.53
N ILE A 566 -31.09 -33.64 7.04
CA ILE A 566 -30.62 -34.79 6.24
C ILE A 566 -31.52 -36.01 6.43
N SER A 567 -31.68 -36.79 5.37
CA SER A 567 -32.40 -38.06 5.42
C SER A 567 -31.67 -39.06 6.31
N ASN A 568 -32.40 -39.65 7.26
CA ASN A 568 -31.93 -40.81 8.01
C ASN A 568 -32.10 -42.13 7.22
N GLY A 569 -32.72 -42.09 6.03
CA GLY A 569 -33.03 -43.25 5.19
C GLY A 569 -33.97 -44.27 5.83
N ALA A 570 -34.76 -43.89 6.83
CA ALA A 570 -35.67 -44.78 7.54
C ALA A 570 -36.97 -45.08 6.75
N MET A 571 -37.33 -44.25 5.77
CA MET A 571 -38.49 -44.50 4.89
C MET A 571 -38.10 -45.25 3.61
N PHE A 572 -39.08 -45.89 2.97
CA PHE A 572 -39.04 -46.36 1.58
C PHE A 572 -40.39 -46.10 0.91
N THR A 573 -40.41 -46.16 -0.42
CA THR A 573 -41.66 -46.14 -1.21
C THR A 573 -42.19 -47.56 -1.31
N VAL A 574 -43.43 -47.79 -0.87
CA VAL A 574 -44.07 -49.12 -0.90
C VAL A 574 -44.27 -49.56 -2.36
N PRO A 575 -43.69 -50.70 -2.79
CA PRO A 575 -43.88 -51.25 -4.14
C PRO A 575 -45.26 -51.91 -4.28
N GLU A 576 -45.64 -52.24 -5.51
CA GLU A 576 -46.78 -53.12 -5.75
C GLU A 576 -46.41 -54.59 -5.52
N ILE A 577 -47.19 -55.26 -4.66
CA ILE A 577 -47.09 -56.68 -4.33
C ILE A 577 -48.41 -57.42 -4.61
N THR A 578 -49.35 -56.80 -5.34
CA THR A 578 -50.59 -57.47 -5.75
C THR A 578 -50.29 -58.64 -6.69
N ARG A 579 -51.12 -59.68 -6.65
CA ARG A 579 -50.96 -60.95 -7.39
C ARG A 579 -49.64 -61.71 -7.16
N GLN A 580 -48.82 -61.31 -6.18
CA GLN A 580 -47.63 -62.05 -5.78
C GLN A 580 -47.98 -63.14 -4.75
N THR A 581 -47.08 -64.12 -4.61
CA THR A 581 -47.06 -64.99 -3.42
C THR A 581 -46.53 -64.22 -2.21
N ILE A 582 -46.66 -64.77 -1.00
CA ILE A 582 -46.12 -64.15 0.22
C ILE A 582 -44.60 -64.04 0.14
N ASP A 583 -43.91 -65.08 -0.34
CA ASP A 583 -42.44 -65.11 -0.42
C ASP A 583 -41.91 -64.15 -1.50
N ASP A 584 -42.61 -64.05 -2.64
CA ASP A 584 -42.31 -63.05 -3.67
C ASP A 584 -42.54 -61.63 -3.18
N ALA A 585 -43.62 -61.38 -2.44
CA ALA A 585 -43.91 -60.08 -1.84
C ALA A 585 -42.85 -59.68 -0.81
N VAL A 586 -42.42 -60.61 0.05
CA VAL A 586 -41.32 -60.37 1.01
C VAL A 586 -40.02 -60.02 0.29
N ARG A 587 -39.69 -60.71 -0.81
CA ARG A 587 -38.54 -60.38 -1.67
C ARG A 587 -38.66 -58.98 -2.28
N ILE A 588 -39.76 -58.68 -2.95
CA ILE A 588 -40.01 -57.37 -3.60
C ILE A 588 -39.94 -56.22 -2.58
N LEU A 589 -40.45 -56.43 -1.36
CA LEU A 589 -40.34 -55.46 -0.27
C LEU A 589 -38.90 -55.28 0.20
N HIS A 590 -38.12 -56.36 0.37
CA HIS A 590 -36.71 -56.27 0.74
C HIS A 590 -35.86 -55.60 -0.34
N ASP A 591 -36.11 -55.87 -1.61
CA ASP A 591 -35.44 -55.22 -2.75
C ASP A 591 -35.77 -53.72 -2.80
N ALA A 592 -36.99 -53.32 -2.41
CA ALA A 592 -37.39 -51.93 -2.17
C ALA A 592 -36.85 -51.34 -0.84
N GLY A 593 -36.09 -52.09 -0.06
CA GLY A 593 -35.40 -51.63 1.16
C GLY A 593 -36.17 -51.82 2.47
N TRP A 594 -37.29 -52.55 2.49
CA TRP A 594 -38.00 -52.93 3.71
C TRP A 594 -37.15 -53.84 4.60
N LYS A 595 -37.30 -53.68 5.92
CA LYS A 595 -36.58 -54.38 6.99
C LYS A 595 -37.52 -55.18 7.91
N GLY A 596 -38.78 -55.33 7.51
CA GLY A 596 -39.70 -56.28 8.14
C GLY A 596 -39.36 -57.73 7.80
N ASN A 597 -40.30 -58.64 8.04
CA ASN A 597 -40.22 -60.05 7.69
C ASN A 597 -41.65 -60.60 7.50
N ALA A 598 -41.81 -61.89 7.22
CA ALA A 598 -43.14 -62.48 6.97
C ALA A 598 -44.16 -62.26 8.12
N SER A 599 -43.75 -62.13 9.39
CA SER A 599 -44.68 -61.83 10.50
C SER A 599 -45.04 -60.35 10.65
N ARG A 600 -44.44 -59.46 9.84
CA ARG A 600 -44.86 -58.07 9.64
C ARG A 600 -45.82 -57.89 8.45
N LEU A 601 -46.09 -58.95 7.68
CA LEU A 601 -47.21 -58.99 6.73
C LEU A 601 -48.47 -59.44 7.46
N ILE A 602 -49.29 -58.47 7.86
CA ILE A 602 -50.50 -58.71 8.65
C ILE A 602 -51.60 -59.20 7.72
N GLN A 603 -51.96 -60.48 7.81
CA GLN A 603 -53.03 -61.06 7.00
C GLN A 603 -54.40 -60.67 7.56
N ALA A 604 -55.12 -59.83 6.82
CA ALA A 604 -56.51 -59.49 7.10
C ALA A 604 -57.49 -60.47 6.40
N ALA A 605 -58.79 -60.22 6.53
CA ALA A 605 -59.84 -61.07 5.97
C ALA A 605 -59.62 -61.36 4.47
N LYS A 606 -59.68 -62.65 4.11
CA LYS A 606 -59.46 -63.12 2.74
C LYS A 606 -60.55 -62.62 1.79
N VAL A 607 -60.18 -62.45 0.52
CA VAL A 607 -61.07 -62.01 -0.55
C VAL A 607 -61.54 -63.22 -1.36
N PRO A 608 -62.85 -63.49 -1.48
CA PRO A 608 -63.32 -64.63 -2.27
C PRO A 608 -63.04 -64.42 -3.76
N THR A 609 -62.56 -65.46 -4.44
CA THR A 609 -62.34 -65.48 -5.90
C THR A 609 -62.96 -66.71 -6.55
N VAL A 610 -63.29 -66.58 -7.83
CA VAL A 610 -63.74 -67.68 -8.71
C VAL A 610 -62.60 -68.26 -9.55
N ALA A 611 -61.41 -67.64 -9.53
CA ALA A 611 -60.23 -68.10 -10.24
C ALA A 611 -59.36 -68.97 -9.34
N VAL A 612 -59.27 -70.28 -9.64
CA VAL A 612 -58.43 -71.23 -8.88
C VAL A 612 -56.94 -70.86 -8.95
N THR A 613 -56.51 -70.22 -10.05
CA THR A 613 -55.16 -69.68 -10.25
C THR A 613 -54.75 -68.62 -9.24
N ASP A 614 -55.72 -67.91 -8.67
CA ASP A 614 -55.47 -66.75 -7.83
C ASP A 614 -55.37 -67.13 -6.34
N GLN A 615 -55.66 -68.40 -6.00
CA GLN A 615 -55.61 -68.95 -4.63
C GLN A 615 -54.29 -68.61 -3.93
N ASN A 616 -54.38 -68.03 -2.72
CA ASN A 616 -53.27 -67.57 -1.88
C ASN A 616 -52.40 -66.43 -2.46
N LEU A 617 -52.74 -65.85 -3.62
CA LEU A 617 -52.09 -64.62 -4.09
C LEU A 617 -52.64 -63.39 -3.35
N ILE A 618 -51.85 -62.32 -3.28
CA ILE A 618 -52.26 -61.06 -2.63
C ILE A 618 -53.31 -60.33 -3.49
N ALA A 619 -54.52 -60.22 -2.95
CA ALA A 619 -55.66 -59.53 -3.54
C ALA A 619 -55.60 -58.00 -3.36
N SER A 620 -55.07 -57.55 -2.22
CA SER A 620 -54.90 -56.13 -1.90
C SER A 620 -53.84 -55.93 -0.80
N GLN A 621 -53.17 -54.79 -0.83
CA GLN A 621 -52.19 -54.34 0.17
C GLN A 621 -52.60 -53.00 0.80
N LEU A 622 -52.16 -52.76 2.03
CA LEU A 622 -52.24 -51.46 2.70
C LEU A 622 -50.96 -51.24 3.55
N PRO A 623 -50.19 -50.16 3.36
CA PRO A 623 -50.46 -49.01 2.49
C PRO A 623 -50.48 -49.32 0.98
N THR A 624 -51.12 -48.42 0.23
CA THR A 624 -51.17 -48.45 -1.24
C THR A 624 -49.78 -48.33 -1.85
N PRO A 625 -49.52 -48.91 -3.04
CA PRO A 625 -48.28 -48.68 -3.79
C PRO A 625 -47.99 -47.18 -3.98
N GLY A 626 -46.71 -46.81 -3.96
CA GLY A 626 -46.27 -45.41 -4.04
C GLY A 626 -46.31 -44.64 -2.72
N THR A 627 -46.86 -45.19 -1.64
CA THR A 627 -46.88 -44.52 -0.33
C THR A 627 -45.51 -44.57 0.34
N ALA A 628 -45.09 -43.47 0.98
CA ALA A 628 -43.89 -43.46 1.82
C ALA A 628 -44.17 -44.11 3.19
N LEU A 629 -43.36 -45.10 3.59
CA LEU A 629 -43.54 -45.88 4.81
C LEU A 629 -42.19 -46.12 5.52
N ARG A 630 -42.18 -46.20 6.87
CA ARG A 630 -40.96 -46.58 7.60
C ARG A 630 -40.59 -48.05 7.32
N LYS A 631 -39.31 -48.34 7.12
CA LYS A 631 -38.78 -49.65 6.69
C LYS A 631 -39.04 -50.79 7.69
N ASP A 632 -39.36 -50.49 8.94
CA ASP A 632 -39.70 -51.43 10.02
C ASP A 632 -41.22 -51.61 10.24
N ALA A 633 -42.05 -50.85 9.53
CA ALA A 633 -43.50 -50.85 9.71
C ALA A 633 -44.16 -52.12 9.14
N PRO A 634 -45.28 -52.57 9.74
CA PRO A 634 -46.10 -53.64 9.18
C PRO A 634 -46.85 -53.19 7.92
N ILE A 635 -47.23 -54.16 7.09
CA ILE A 635 -48.07 -53.98 5.91
C ILE A 635 -49.24 -54.95 6.04
N GLU A 636 -50.49 -54.48 5.91
CA GLU A 636 -51.65 -55.35 5.81
C GLU A 636 -51.75 -55.92 4.39
N ILE A 637 -51.99 -57.22 4.29
CA ILE A 637 -52.29 -57.90 3.03
C ILE A 637 -53.58 -58.71 3.17
N ARG A 638 -54.32 -58.84 2.07
CA ARG A 638 -55.45 -59.77 1.97
C ARG A 638 -55.15 -60.78 0.88
N LEU A 639 -55.37 -62.05 1.18
CA LEU A 639 -55.13 -63.14 0.23
C LEU A 639 -56.44 -63.53 -0.46
N TYR A 640 -56.36 -63.94 -1.72
CA TYR A 640 -57.48 -64.55 -2.41
C TYR A 640 -57.75 -65.97 -1.88
N GLU A 641 -59.03 -66.29 -1.71
CA GLU A 641 -59.52 -67.63 -1.36
C GLU A 641 -60.55 -68.10 -2.38
N PHE A 642 -60.31 -69.23 -3.01
CA PHE A 642 -61.23 -69.81 -3.98
C PHE A 642 -62.53 -70.22 -3.29
N ASN A 643 -63.65 -69.63 -3.72
CA ASN A 643 -64.95 -69.91 -3.14
C ASN A 643 -66.04 -69.95 -4.23
N LEU A 644 -66.52 -71.16 -4.52
CA LEU A 644 -67.59 -71.41 -5.50
C LEU A 644 -68.91 -70.68 -5.17
N ALA A 645 -69.16 -70.33 -3.90
CA ALA A 645 -70.34 -69.53 -3.53
C ALA A 645 -70.30 -68.10 -4.08
N ALA A 646 -69.13 -67.58 -4.47
CA ALA A 646 -68.99 -66.26 -5.09
C ALA A 646 -69.59 -66.18 -6.52
N LEU A 647 -69.96 -67.32 -7.13
CA LEU A 647 -70.74 -67.38 -8.37
C LEU A 647 -72.25 -67.18 -8.15
N VAL A 648 -72.73 -67.26 -6.90
CA VAL A 648 -74.14 -67.11 -6.56
C VAL A 648 -74.43 -65.63 -6.27
N PRO A 649 -75.28 -64.93 -7.04
CA PRO A 649 -75.66 -63.56 -6.72
C PRO A 649 -76.42 -63.54 -5.38
N PRO A 650 -76.30 -62.47 -4.58
CA PRO A 650 -77.04 -62.37 -3.32
C PRO A 650 -78.54 -62.48 -3.58
N ALA A 651 -79.21 -63.34 -2.82
CA ALA A 651 -80.65 -63.52 -2.91
C ALA A 651 -81.36 -62.20 -2.60
N GLN A 652 -82.17 -61.72 -3.54
CA GLN A 652 -82.97 -60.50 -3.34
C GLN A 652 -84.13 -60.80 -2.39
N HIS A 653 -84.14 -60.10 -1.26
CA HIS A 653 -85.19 -60.09 -0.23
C HIS A 653 -85.45 -58.65 0.20
#